data_AF-A0A174U8G3-F1
#
_entry.id   AF-A0A174U8G3-F1
#
_cell.length_a   1.000
_cell.length_b   1.000
_cell.length_c   1.000
_cell.angle_alpha   90.00
_cell.angle_beta   90.00
_cell.angle_gamma   90.00
#
_symmetry.space_group_name_H-M   'P 1'
#
loop_
_entity.id
_entity.type
_entity.pdbx_description
1 polymer ?
#
loop_
_entity_poly.entity_id
_entity_poly.type
_entity_poly.pdbx_seq_one_letter_code
_entity_poly.pdbx_strand_id
1 'polypeptide(L)'
;MKRIALSGLRTLVMLLVLAACSTEHEEERIYFEISQSISNGFQSTDGKPQDSSISFNTGDIIGVFLTEQGSQLSPDSYLYNQACIFDGNQWSLGKRFSFPAENKGQKMRMVAYYPFIQPLENAVLPFEVATLQNNANKQKESDLLFAEQEYIISEAAVDIHFSHLMSQVTFQVDYANGISDVCSNIYLKACNQCSLNLENGAVSTHGTVTSIEAMKLKEETSDNSSRRFSLLIPPQHLSDEQAIELKVNESPFFIKLDQTFDSGVHYIMHLTVLGDRQVTLNGVSVASWESVNVTQGSLYSPETYSTGDVIVYQKMRENHPVTLVVTGDGFTTNELAPNGLFESSAREALNCLFSVEPYKSYREYFNVYILPTVSEETGAGNTDTGKMRNTYFKTSWGNNYSDMQVKDYNEIFDFVSSTCPDIIENKTSIDKVPVFLLVNDSRYGGICWIWNNGLSYAIIPLTEGNLQWSGNSSIGISTGDWKNVFVHEGGGHGFGKLLDEYHYNDSPNYTAESIESQAWEVPLGLNLTTDFNNTKGSVYWKHLLNDSRYPRTGFFEGGMGYKSGIWHSEIISCMDDNRLYFNTISRQLIVERIKTIAGEPFVIEEFFAKDINYDPLRDFNSFKTSDQYGIREKARQVPRTPHPHLMK
;
A
#
# COMPACT_ATOMS: atom_id res chain seq x y z
N MET A 1 72.69 -25.48 -26.30
CA MET A 1 73.79 -24.49 -26.15
C MET A 1 73.21 -23.09 -26.22
N LYS A 2 73.58 -22.22 -25.26
CA LYS A 2 73.76 -20.74 -25.33
C LYS A 2 72.64 -19.87 -25.99
N ARG A 3 71.98 -19.01 -25.20
CA ARG A 3 72.22 -17.54 -25.00
C ARG A 3 71.69 -16.65 -26.16
N ILE A 4 70.67 -15.80 -25.95
CA ILE A 4 70.62 -14.41 -25.39
C ILE A 4 70.45 -13.34 -26.50
N ALA A 5 69.49 -12.43 -26.24
CA ALA A 5 69.36 -10.99 -26.56
C ALA A 5 68.87 -10.46 -27.93
N LEU A 6 67.67 -9.85 -27.84
CA LEU A 6 67.28 -8.45 -28.17
C LEU A 6 67.78 -7.75 -29.45
N SER A 7 66.83 -7.40 -30.30
CA SER A 7 66.50 -6.06 -30.85
C SER A 7 65.32 -6.29 -31.81
N GLY A 8 64.34 -5.42 -32.08
CA GLY A 8 64.16 -4.00 -31.95
C GLY A 8 62.96 -3.64 -32.85
N LEU A 9 61.98 -2.93 -32.29
CA LEU A 9 61.13 -1.92 -32.93
C LEU A 9 60.23 -2.25 -34.16
N ARG A 10 58.91 -2.14 -33.90
CA ARG A 10 57.79 -1.61 -34.72
C ARG A 10 57.40 -2.32 -36.02
N THR A 11 56.16 -2.81 -36.07
CA THR A 11 55.15 -2.41 -37.07
C THR A 11 53.74 -2.66 -36.50
N LEU A 12 52.88 -1.66 -36.59
CA LEU A 12 51.46 -1.70 -36.22
C LEU A 12 50.67 -2.28 -37.40
N VAL A 13 49.98 -3.42 -37.22
CA VAL A 13 48.90 -3.88 -38.12
C VAL A 13 47.78 -4.53 -37.31
N MET A 14 46.56 -4.16 -37.70
CA MET A 14 45.21 -4.48 -37.25
C MET A 14 44.87 -5.96 -36.93
N LEU A 15 43.95 -6.07 -35.95
CA LEU A 15 42.84 -7.04 -35.79
C LEU A 15 43.17 -8.54 -35.65
N LEU A 16 43.00 -9.06 -34.42
CA LEU A 16 42.35 -10.37 -34.18
C LEU A 16 41.94 -10.53 -32.71
N VAL A 17 40.70 -10.94 -32.52
CA VAL A 17 40.06 -11.31 -31.26
C VAL A 17 40.90 -12.37 -30.53
N LEU A 18 41.27 -12.09 -29.28
CA LEU A 18 41.64 -13.11 -28.31
C LEU A 18 40.94 -12.78 -26.99
N ALA A 19 39.93 -13.59 -26.68
CA ALA A 19 39.37 -13.71 -25.35
C ALA A 19 40.51 -14.04 -24.38
N ALA A 20 40.85 -13.11 -23.50
CA ALA A 20 41.62 -13.40 -22.31
C ALA A 20 40.62 -13.51 -21.17
N CYS A 21 40.33 -14.75 -20.75
CA CYS A 21 39.75 -15.03 -19.45
C CYS A 21 40.66 -14.41 -18.39
N SER A 22 40.24 -13.30 -17.80
CA SER A 22 40.59 -13.03 -16.41
C SER A 22 39.73 -13.97 -15.58
N THR A 23 40.31 -15.09 -15.14
CA THR A 23 39.78 -15.81 -13.99
C THR A 23 39.94 -14.87 -12.79
N GLU A 24 38.94 -14.03 -12.57
CA GLU A 24 38.68 -13.52 -11.22
C GLU A 24 38.51 -14.76 -10.35
N HIS A 25 39.37 -14.91 -9.34
CA HIS A 25 39.09 -15.82 -8.26
C HIS A 25 37.77 -15.34 -7.65
N GLU A 26 36.65 -15.98 -7.98
CA GLU A 26 35.44 -15.85 -7.17
C GLU A 26 35.82 -16.31 -5.76
N GLU A 27 35.99 -15.36 -4.85
CA GLU A 27 36.15 -15.66 -3.44
C GLU A 27 34.95 -16.50 -3.01
N GLU A 28 35.18 -17.70 -2.48
CA GLU A 28 34.11 -18.53 -1.93
C GLU A 28 33.35 -17.71 -0.87
N ARG A 29 32.01 -17.71 -0.95
CA ARG A 29 31.14 -16.97 -0.03
C ARG A 29 30.14 -17.88 0.66
N ILE A 30 29.79 -17.54 1.89
CA ILE A 30 28.76 -18.20 2.68
C ILE A 30 27.55 -17.29 2.75
N TYR A 31 26.41 -17.73 2.24
CA TYR A 31 25.19 -16.94 2.23
C TYR A 31 24.45 -17.05 3.57
N PHE A 32 23.95 -15.91 4.05
CA PHE A 32 23.07 -15.88 5.20
C PHE A 32 21.63 -16.10 4.74
N GLU A 33 21.02 -17.16 5.22
CA GLU A 33 19.64 -17.54 4.91
C GLU A 33 18.87 -17.77 6.20
N ILE A 34 17.60 -17.39 6.22
CA ILE A 34 16.69 -17.64 7.35
C ILE A 34 15.81 -18.83 6.99
N SER A 35 15.63 -19.75 7.94
CA SER A 35 14.81 -20.94 7.81
C SER A 35 13.35 -20.61 7.51
N GLN A 36 12.65 -21.53 6.85
CA GLN A 36 11.21 -21.41 6.57
C GLN A 36 10.37 -21.52 7.85
N SER A 37 10.79 -22.38 8.78
CA SER A 37 10.20 -22.47 10.10
C SER A 37 10.94 -21.52 11.04
N ILE A 38 10.18 -20.62 11.66
CA ILE A 38 10.62 -19.82 12.80
C ILE A 38 9.89 -20.41 14.02
N SER A 39 10.64 -20.88 15.01
CA SER A 39 10.09 -21.64 16.15
C SER A 39 9.93 -20.79 17.42
N ASN A 40 9.13 -21.28 18.39
CA ASN A 40 8.96 -20.66 19.71
C ASN A 40 10.12 -21.08 20.65
N GLY A 41 10.71 -20.12 21.37
CA GLY A 41 11.89 -20.31 22.22
C GLY A 41 11.65 -20.97 23.59
N PHE A 42 10.51 -21.62 23.86
CA PHE A 42 10.22 -22.19 25.19
C PHE A 42 10.77 -23.62 25.37
N GLN A 43 11.71 -23.79 26.30
CA GLN A 43 11.96 -25.09 26.94
C GLN A 43 11.06 -25.22 28.17
N SER A 44 10.16 -26.21 28.19
CA SER A 44 9.49 -26.60 29.44
C SER A 44 10.49 -27.26 30.39
N THR A 45 10.20 -27.23 31.69
CA THR A 45 10.94 -27.98 32.73
C THR A 45 11.00 -29.50 32.49
N ASP A 46 10.25 -29.98 31.50
CA ASP A 46 10.03 -31.40 31.22
C ASP A 46 10.73 -31.84 29.91
N GLY A 47 11.48 -30.94 29.27
CA GLY A 47 12.36 -31.27 28.15
C GLY A 47 11.67 -31.72 26.86
N LYS A 48 10.36 -31.44 26.70
CA LYS A 48 9.63 -31.72 25.45
C LYS A 48 9.43 -30.43 24.65
N PRO A 49 9.75 -30.40 23.35
CA PRO A 49 9.40 -29.29 22.47
C PRO A 49 7.87 -29.23 22.35
N GLN A 50 7.28 -28.07 22.67
CA GLN A 50 5.87 -27.80 22.43
C GLN A 50 5.78 -26.97 21.15
N ASP A 51 5.64 -27.67 20.03
CA ASP A 51 5.54 -27.07 18.70
C ASP A 51 4.17 -26.38 18.51
N SER A 52 4.12 -25.25 17.77
CA SER A 52 2.95 -24.59 17.14
C SER A 52 2.23 -23.34 17.74
N SER A 53 2.87 -22.38 18.43
CA SER A 53 2.16 -21.14 18.85
C SER A 53 2.35 -19.90 17.96
N ILE A 54 3.43 -19.81 17.18
CA ILE A 54 3.73 -18.62 16.34
C ILE A 54 3.51 -18.98 14.88
N SER A 55 2.57 -18.31 14.22
CA SER A 55 2.33 -18.45 12.78
C SER A 55 2.46 -17.09 12.09
N PHE A 56 3.24 -17.08 11.02
CA PHE A 56 3.41 -15.91 10.16
C PHE A 56 2.57 -16.08 8.89
N ASN A 57 2.02 -14.97 8.41
CA ASN A 57 1.26 -14.86 7.18
C ASN A 57 2.14 -14.27 6.09
N THR A 58 1.87 -14.62 4.83
CA THR A 58 2.45 -13.92 3.68
C THR A 58 2.30 -12.40 3.85
N GLY A 59 3.42 -11.68 3.69
CA GLY A 59 3.50 -10.24 3.88
C GLY A 59 3.95 -9.79 5.27
N ASP A 60 4.05 -10.68 6.26
CA ASP A 60 4.64 -10.32 7.56
C ASP A 60 6.11 -9.92 7.39
N ILE A 61 6.51 -8.89 8.15
CA ILE A 61 7.86 -8.34 8.10
C ILE A 61 8.47 -8.32 9.50
N ILE A 62 9.68 -8.86 9.63
CA ILE A 62 10.50 -8.76 10.84
C ILE A 62 11.69 -7.83 10.60
N GLY A 63 12.17 -7.19 11.67
CA GLY A 63 13.45 -6.47 11.66
C GLY A 63 14.58 -7.38 12.12
N VAL A 64 15.67 -7.46 11.35
CA VAL A 64 16.82 -8.31 11.63
C VAL A 64 18.08 -7.47 11.84
N PHE A 65 18.82 -7.77 12.90
CA PHE A 65 20.14 -7.23 13.19
C PHE A 65 21.16 -8.37 13.26
N LEU A 66 22.36 -8.08 12.79
CA LEU A 66 23.48 -9.02 12.84
C LEU A 66 24.75 -8.26 13.13
N THR A 67 25.38 -8.55 14.26
CA THR A 67 26.62 -7.92 14.73
C THR A 67 27.58 -8.95 15.29
N GLU A 68 28.84 -8.58 15.49
CA GLU A 68 29.82 -9.47 16.13
C GLU A 68 29.37 -9.83 17.55
N GLN A 69 29.70 -11.04 17.99
CA GLN A 69 29.36 -11.47 19.35
C GLN A 69 29.98 -10.52 20.40
N GLY A 70 29.15 -10.02 21.32
CA GLY A 70 29.57 -9.08 22.36
C GLY A 70 29.50 -7.60 21.97
N SER A 71 29.18 -7.29 20.70
CA SER A 71 29.00 -5.92 20.21
C SER A 71 27.56 -5.42 20.41
N GLN A 72 27.44 -4.09 20.56
CA GLN A 72 26.16 -3.38 20.57
C GLN A 72 25.58 -3.28 19.16
N LEU A 73 24.27 -3.05 19.08
CA LEU A 73 23.57 -2.77 17.84
C LEU A 73 23.93 -1.36 17.36
N SER A 74 24.69 -1.28 16.27
CA SER A 74 25.12 -0.02 15.65
C SER A 74 24.73 0.02 14.17
N PRO A 75 24.47 1.19 13.57
CA PRO A 75 24.34 1.33 12.11
C PRO A 75 25.51 0.73 11.31
N ASP A 76 26.68 0.56 11.93
CA ASP A 76 27.86 -0.09 11.34
C ASP A 76 27.84 -1.64 11.43
N SER A 77 26.78 -2.24 12.02
CA SER A 77 26.61 -3.69 12.09
C SER A 77 26.42 -4.29 10.70
N TYR A 78 26.69 -5.58 10.54
CA TYR A 78 26.51 -6.28 9.26
C TYR A 78 25.09 -6.15 8.72
N LEU A 79 24.09 -6.31 9.59
CA LEU A 79 22.71 -5.95 9.33
C LEU A 79 22.23 -5.03 10.46
N TYR A 80 21.59 -3.93 10.10
CA TYR A 80 20.99 -3.00 11.06
C TYR A 80 19.54 -2.70 10.67
N ASN A 81 18.61 -3.16 11.50
CA ASN A 81 17.17 -3.06 11.29
C ASN A 81 16.75 -3.43 9.85
N GLN A 82 17.31 -4.53 9.33
CA GLN A 82 17.06 -4.98 7.97
C GLN A 82 15.69 -5.64 7.91
N ALA A 83 14.82 -5.12 7.03
CA ALA A 83 13.52 -5.74 6.76
C ALA A 83 13.73 -7.15 6.19
N CYS A 84 13.00 -8.11 6.74
CA CYS A 84 12.90 -9.47 6.23
C CYS A 84 11.43 -9.86 6.09
N ILE A 85 11.00 -10.18 4.87
CA ILE A 85 9.60 -10.38 4.50
C ILE A 85 9.32 -11.88 4.32
N PHE A 86 8.21 -12.36 4.86
CA PHE A 86 7.71 -13.72 4.62
C PHE A 86 6.82 -13.76 3.37
N ASP A 87 7.16 -14.58 2.39
CA ASP A 87 6.36 -14.73 1.16
C ASP A 87 5.25 -15.81 1.28
N GLY A 88 5.16 -16.48 2.43
CA GLY A 88 4.28 -17.64 2.67
C GLY A 88 5.01 -18.97 2.64
N ASN A 89 6.27 -18.99 2.20
CA ASN A 89 7.11 -20.18 2.14
C ASN A 89 8.53 -19.95 2.69
N GLN A 90 9.08 -18.75 2.55
CA GLN A 90 10.46 -18.41 2.97
C GLN A 90 10.56 -16.94 3.42
N TRP A 91 11.63 -16.65 4.16
CA TRP A 91 11.99 -15.31 4.63
C TRP A 91 13.06 -14.69 3.72
N SER A 92 12.82 -13.46 3.26
CA SER A 92 13.71 -12.76 2.31
C SER A 92 14.12 -11.39 2.82
N LEU A 93 15.43 -11.12 2.81
CA LEU A 93 16.03 -9.80 3.12
C LEU A 93 15.99 -8.81 1.94
N GLY A 94 15.42 -9.21 0.79
CA GLY A 94 15.37 -8.40 -0.45
C GLY A 94 16.71 -8.24 -1.18
N LYS A 95 17.84 -8.52 -0.53
CA LYS A 95 19.20 -8.54 -1.11
C LYS A 95 19.99 -9.71 -0.54
N ARG A 96 20.79 -10.38 -1.38
CA ARG A 96 21.67 -11.46 -0.93
C ARG A 96 22.73 -10.91 0.00
N PHE A 97 22.76 -11.40 1.24
CA PHE A 97 23.79 -11.10 2.22
C PHE A 97 24.70 -12.32 2.39
N SER A 98 26.01 -12.10 2.44
CA SER A 98 27.00 -13.19 2.49
C SER A 98 28.28 -12.77 3.20
N PHE A 99 29.02 -13.76 3.68
CA PHE A 99 30.31 -13.62 4.33
C PHE A 99 31.43 -14.19 3.43
N PRO A 100 32.68 -13.71 3.57
CA PRO A 100 33.84 -14.45 3.06
C PRO A 100 33.92 -15.85 3.67
N ALA A 101 34.34 -16.86 2.88
CA ALA A 101 34.40 -18.24 3.35
C ALA A 101 35.37 -18.46 4.53
N GLU A 102 36.40 -17.63 4.68
CA GLU A 102 37.33 -17.67 5.82
C GLU A 102 36.67 -17.30 7.15
N ASN A 103 35.50 -16.65 7.13
CA ASN A 103 34.71 -16.34 8.33
C ASN A 103 33.85 -17.52 8.81
N LYS A 104 33.86 -18.68 8.12
CA LYS A 104 33.12 -19.87 8.53
C LYS A 104 33.43 -20.24 9.99
N GLY A 105 32.39 -20.42 10.79
CA GLY A 105 32.52 -20.76 12.21
C GLY A 105 32.68 -19.55 13.15
N GLN A 106 32.79 -18.32 12.65
CA GLN A 106 32.73 -17.13 13.48
C GLN A 106 31.35 -17.01 14.13
N LYS A 107 31.34 -16.63 15.42
CA LYS A 107 30.14 -16.40 16.22
C LYS A 107 29.67 -14.95 16.09
N MET A 108 28.38 -14.79 15.84
CA MET A 108 27.68 -13.54 15.66
C MET A 108 26.54 -13.45 16.68
N ARG A 109 26.12 -12.23 16.99
CA ARG A 109 24.90 -11.94 17.72
C ARG A 109 23.81 -11.57 16.72
N MET A 110 22.70 -12.29 16.76
CA MET A 110 21.51 -12.01 15.95
C MET A 110 20.38 -11.55 16.85
N VAL A 111 19.74 -10.46 16.47
CA VAL A 111 18.54 -9.92 17.14
C VAL A 111 17.45 -9.77 16.08
N ALA A 112 16.23 -10.21 16.39
CA ALA A 112 15.08 -10.02 15.55
C ALA A 112 13.84 -9.59 16.34
N TYR A 113 12.94 -8.86 15.71
CA TYR A 113 11.65 -8.46 16.32
C TYR A 113 10.53 -8.42 15.28
N TYR A 114 9.29 -8.54 15.75
CA TYR A 114 8.05 -8.37 15.00
C TYR A 114 7.06 -7.54 15.82
N PRO A 115 6.24 -6.66 15.23
CA PRO A 115 6.22 -6.29 13.80
C PRO A 115 7.30 -5.27 13.44
N PHE A 116 7.80 -5.31 12.20
CA PHE A 116 8.83 -4.40 11.71
C PHE A 116 8.38 -2.94 11.63
N ILE A 117 9.24 -2.00 12.07
CA ILE A 117 9.01 -0.56 11.91
C ILE A 117 10.26 0.18 11.42
N GLN A 118 10.05 1.32 10.75
CA GLN A 118 11.06 2.33 10.47
C GLN A 118 10.46 3.75 10.50
N PRO A 119 11.23 4.78 10.93
CA PRO A 119 12.61 4.70 11.42
C PRO A 119 12.69 4.14 12.85
N LEU A 120 13.88 3.67 13.23
CA LEU A 120 14.19 3.20 14.59
C LEU A 120 15.24 4.11 15.21
N GLU A 121 15.00 4.59 16.43
CA GLU A 121 15.92 5.46 17.16
C GLU A 121 16.58 4.71 18.32
N ASN A 122 17.91 4.78 18.42
CA ASN A 122 18.70 4.26 19.55
C ASN A 122 18.45 2.79 19.93
N ALA A 123 18.10 1.93 18.97
CA ALA A 123 17.75 0.52 19.22
C ALA A 123 16.59 0.33 20.23
N VAL A 124 15.73 1.34 20.40
CA VAL A 124 14.51 1.27 21.20
C VAL A 124 13.31 1.29 20.27
N LEU A 125 12.49 0.25 20.36
CA LEU A 125 11.30 0.07 19.56
C LEU A 125 10.08 0.58 20.33
N PRO A 126 9.44 1.70 19.92
CA PRO A 126 8.11 2.04 20.43
C PRO A 126 7.07 1.05 19.91
N PHE A 127 6.15 0.63 20.77
CA PHE A 127 5.07 -0.29 20.43
C PHE A 127 3.78 0.10 21.12
N GLU A 128 2.67 0.00 20.39
CA GLU A 128 1.34 0.29 20.92
C GLU A 128 0.39 -0.87 20.58
N VAL A 129 -0.17 -1.46 21.63
CA VAL A 129 -1.23 -2.46 21.56
C VAL A 129 -2.53 -1.77 21.13
N ALA A 130 -3.25 -2.38 20.18
CA ALA A 130 -4.52 -1.84 19.71
C ALA A 130 -5.55 -1.79 20.84
N THR A 131 -6.31 -0.69 20.93
CA THR A 131 -7.42 -0.57 21.88
C THR A 131 -8.65 -1.37 21.48
N LEU A 132 -8.74 -1.77 20.20
CA LEU A 132 -9.78 -2.63 19.67
C LEU A 132 -9.14 -3.93 19.18
N GLN A 133 -9.05 -4.93 20.06
CA GLN A 133 -8.60 -6.28 19.71
C GLN A 133 -9.80 -7.20 19.54
N ASN A 134 -10.83 -6.77 18.81
CA ASN A 134 -12.07 -7.53 18.64
C ASN A 134 -11.95 -8.68 17.61
N ASN A 135 -10.79 -8.84 16.97
CA ASN A 135 -10.51 -9.89 16.00
C ASN A 135 -9.04 -10.34 16.02
N ALA A 136 -8.75 -11.48 15.39
CA ALA A 136 -7.44 -12.14 15.46
C ALA A 136 -6.32 -11.34 14.81
N ASN A 137 -6.61 -10.55 13.75
CA ASN A 137 -5.61 -9.71 13.11
C ASN A 137 -5.19 -8.56 14.03
N LYS A 138 -6.15 -7.92 14.69
CA LYS A 138 -5.86 -6.85 15.67
C LYS A 138 -5.07 -7.37 16.86
N GLN A 139 -5.36 -8.59 17.30
CA GLN A 139 -4.58 -9.25 18.33
C GLN A 139 -3.16 -9.59 17.84
N LYS A 140 -3.01 -10.06 16.61
CA LYS A 140 -1.70 -10.33 15.99
C LYS A 140 -0.85 -9.07 15.81
N GLU A 141 -1.44 -7.98 15.34
CA GLU A 141 -0.78 -6.65 15.25
C GLU A 141 -0.35 -6.14 16.64
N SER A 142 -1.05 -6.58 17.69
CA SER A 142 -0.74 -6.26 19.09
C SER A 142 0.25 -7.24 19.73
N ASP A 143 0.76 -8.22 19.00
CA ASP A 143 1.69 -9.23 19.50
C ASP A 143 3.13 -8.86 19.17
N LEU A 144 3.82 -8.27 20.15
CA LEU A 144 5.23 -7.95 20.04
C LEU A 144 6.07 -9.19 20.27
N LEU A 145 6.89 -9.58 19.29
CA LEU A 145 7.80 -10.71 19.38
C LEU A 145 9.26 -10.24 19.39
N PHE A 146 10.10 -10.94 20.15
CA PHE A 146 11.54 -10.71 20.19
C PHE A 146 12.33 -12.01 20.20
N ALA A 147 13.45 -12.00 19.48
CA ALA A 147 14.42 -13.09 19.44
C ALA A 147 15.83 -12.52 19.60
N GLU A 148 16.63 -13.16 20.44
CA GLU A 148 18.07 -12.93 20.53
C GLU A 148 18.77 -14.28 20.63
N GLN A 149 19.74 -14.51 19.74
CA GLN A 149 20.48 -15.77 19.71
C GLN A 149 21.89 -15.62 19.14
N GLU A 150 22.74 -16.59 19.44
CA GLU A 150 24.02 -16.75 18.77
C GLU A 150 23.79 -17.32 17.35
N TYR A 151 24.42 -16.72 16.35
CA TYR A 151 24.49 -17.26 14.99
C TYR A 151 25.93 -17.64 14.67
N ILE A 152 26.14 -18.85 14.15
CA ILE A 152 27.46 -19.31 13.67
C ILE A 152 27.45 -19.24 12.15
N ILE A 153 28.39 -18.49 11.57
CA ILE A 153 28.51 -18.36 10.10
C ILE A 153 28.70 -19.75 9.49
N SER A 154 27.70 -20.19 8.73
CA SER A 154 27.65 -21.52 8.11
C SER A 154 26.73 -21.52 6.89
N GLU A 155 26.78 -22.60 6.11
CA GLU A 155 25.91 -22.81 4.93
C GLU A 155 24.48 -23.22 5.32
N ALA A 156 24.20 -23.43 6.60
CA ALA A 156 22.85 -23.77 7.07
C ALA A 156 22.02 -22.50 7.27
N ALA A 157 20.74 -22.56 6.88
CA ALA A 157 19.78 -21.52 7.20
C ALA A 157 19.57 -21.41 8.71
N VAL A 158 19.42 -20.19 9.22
CA VAL A 158 19.21 -19.91 10.64
C VAL A 158 17.74 -20.05 11.01
N ASP A 159 17.41 -20.87 11.99
CA ASP A 159 16.10 -20.88 12.65
C ASP A 159 16.06 -19.78 13.71
N ILE A 160 15.07 -18.88 13.65
CA ILE A 160 14.92 -17.77 14.59
C ILE A 160 13.95 -18.19 15.68
N HIS A 161 14.33 -18.02 16.95
CA HIS A 161 13.48 -18.43 18.08
C HIS A 161 12.83 -17.21 18.75
N PHE A 162 11.59 -16.91 18.40
CA PHE A 162 10.85 -15.79 19.00
C PHE A 162 10.23 -16.14 20.35
N SER A 163 10.11 -15.12 21.19
CA SER A 163 9.30 -15.10 22.40
C SER A 163 8.25 -14.00 22.30
N HIS A 164 7.04 -14.28 22.79
CA HIS A 164 6.02 -13.26 22.98
C HIS A 164 6.42 -12.32 24.12
N LEU A 165 6.26 -11.02 23.90
CA LEU A 165 6.61 -9.99 24.88
C LEU A 165 5.40 -9.34 25.55
N MET A 166 4.22 -9.52 24.99
CA MET A 166 2.98 -9.07 25.63
C MET A 166 2.53 -10.08 26.68
N SER A 167 1.60 -9.68 27.54
CA SER A 167 0.84 -10.59 28.39
C SER A 167 -0.48 -10.91 27.71
N GLN A 168 -0.80 -12.19 27.56
CA GLN A 168 -2.11 -12.61 27.07
C GLN A 168 -3.09 -12.69 28.23
N VAL A 169 -4.26 -12.11 28.07
CA VAL A 169 -5.35 -12.18 29.05
C VAL A 169 -6.56 -12.79 28.39
N THR A 170 -6.92 -14.00 28.85
CA THR A 170 -8.17 -14.65 28.47
C THR A 170 -9.19 -14.49 29.59
N PHE A 171 -10.38 -14.02 29.27
CA PHE A 171 -11.52 -14.02 30.17
C PHE A 171 -12.37 -15.26 29.90
N GLN A 172 -12.46 -16.16 30.85
CA GLN A 172 -13.42 -17.27 30.82
C GLN A 172 -14.65 -16.86 31.63
N VAL A 173 -15.78 -16.71 30.96
CA VAL A 173 -17.05 -16.26 31.55
C VAL A 173 -18.02 -17.42 31.61
N ASP A 174 -18.27 -17.92 32.82
CA ASP A 174 -19.23 -18.99 33.08
C ASP A 174 -20.59 -18.39 33.50
N TYR A 175 -21.69 -19.06 33.15
CA TYR A 175 -23.06 -18.62 33.50
C TYR A 175 -23.68 -19.54 34.56
N ALA A 176 -24.20 -18.98 35.64
CA ALA A 176 -24.93 -19.75 36.64
C ALA A 176 -26.21 -20.37 36.06
N ASN A 177 -26.66 -21.49 36.65
CA ASN A 177 -27.87 -22.19 36.21
C ASN A 177 -29.09 -21.25 36.11
N GLY A 178 -29.74 -21.25 34.95
CA GLY A 178 -30.94 -20.46 34.68
C GLY A 178 -30.68 -19.03 34.19
N ILE A 179 -29.43 -18.63 33.96
CA ILE A 179 -29.08 -17.36 33.34
C ILE A 179 -29.13 -17.46 31.81
N SER A 180 -29.93 -16.60 31.18
CA SER A 180 -29.98 -16.41 29.72
C SER A 180 -29.21 -15.17 29.24
N ASP A 181 -28.78 -14.32 30.17
CA ASP A 181 -28.09 -13.07 29.88
C ASP A 181 -26.64 -13.38 29.48
N VAL A 182 -26.24 -12.97 28.28
CA VAL A 182 -24.93 -13.34 27.72
C VAL A 182 -23.99 -12.15 27.63
N CYS A 183 -22.71 -12.39 27.93
CA CYS A 183 -21.67 -11.38 27.77
C CYS A 183 -21.41 -11.14 26.27
N SER A 184 -21.55 -9.89 25.82
CA SER A 184 -21.34 -9.49 24.42
C SER A 184 -19.89 -9.03 24.19
N ASN A 185 -19.34 -8.24 25.12
CA ASN A 185 -18.00 -7.65 25.01
C ASN A 185 -17.35 -7.58 26.39
N ILE A 186 -16.01 -7.61 26.41
CA ILE A 186 -15.21 -7.37 27.61
C ILE A 186 -14.14 -6.34 27.28
N TYR A 187 -13.93 -5.41 28.21
CA TYR A 187 -12.87 -4.42 28.15
C TYR A 187 -11.97 -4.53 29.37
N LEU A 188 -10.68 -4.30 29.19
CA LEU A 188 -9.69 -4.17 30.25
C LEU A 188 -9.08 -2.78 30.23
N LYS A 189 -9.09 -2.09 31.37
CA LYS A 189 -8.38 -0.83 31.56
C LYS A 189 -6.90 -1.11 31.83
N ALA A 190 -6.05 -0.76 30.89
CA ALA A 190 -4.61 -0.96 30.98
C ALA A 190 -3.85 0.10 30.17
N CYS A 191 -2.57 0.32 30.47
CA CYS A 191 -1.70 1.06 29.55
C CYS A 191 -1.51 0.23 28.29
N ASN A 192 -1.67 0.83 27.11
CA ASN A 192 -1.50 0.15 25.83
C ASN A 192 -0.17 0.46 25.13
N GLN A 193 0.69 1.30 25.73
CA GLN A 193 1.97 1.71 25.15
C GLN A 193 3.15 1.08 25.90
N CYS A 194 4.14 0.61 25.15
CA CYS A 194 5.40 0.14 25.71
C CYS A 194 6.57 0.40 24.75
N SER A 195 7.78 0.18 25.26
CA SER A 195 8.98 0.18 24.42
C SER A 195 9.78 -1.09 24.67
N LEU A 196 10.35 -1.65 23.60
CA LEU A 196 11.27 -2.76 23.64
C LEU A 196 12.70 -2.25 23.43
N ASN A 197 13.58 -2.53 24.38
CA ASN A 197 15.01 -2.33 24.23
C ASN A 197 15.63 -3.52 23.51
N LEU A 198 16.03 -3.33 22.25
CA LEU A 198 16.58 -4.40 21.41
C LEU A 198 17.98 -4.87 21.87
N GLU A 199 18.66 -4.12 22.75
CA GLU A 199 19.95 -4.55 23.31
C GLU A 199 19.82 -5.65 24.36
N ASN A 200 18.65 -5.84 24.96
CA ASN A 200 18.48 -6.81 26.04
C ASN A 200 17.09 -7.45 26.14
N GLY A 201 16.19 -7.15 25.19
CA GLY A 201 14.83 -7.68 25.17
C GLY A 201 13.88 -7.08 26.21
N ALA A 202 14.30 -6.06 26.97
CA ALA A 202 13.49 -5.54 28.06
C ALA A 202 12.31 -4.69 27.55
N VAL A 203 11.11 -4.99 28.04
CA VAL A 203 9.87 -4.23 27.75
C VAL A 203 9.58 -3.25 28.88
N SER A 204 9.30 -2.00 28.53
CA SER A 204 8.94 -0.94 29.48
C SER A 204 7.59 -0.31 29.13
N THR A 205 6.58 -0.60 29.93
CA THR A 205 5.22 -0.05 29.79
C THR A 205 5.17 1.41 30.26
N HIS A 206 4.47 2.25 29.52
CA HIS A 206 4.32 3.67 29.82
C HIS A 206 3.02 4.23 29.20
N GLY A 207 2.79 5.53 29.29
CA GLY A 207 1.61 6.18 28.74
C GLY A 207 0.42 6.21 29.70
N THR A 208 -0.77 6.44 29.14
CA THR A 208 -2.02 6.56 29.91
C THR A 208 -2.83 5.26 29.84
N VAL A 209 -3.50 4.94 30.95
CA VAL A 209 -4.48 3.85 31.00
C VAL A 209 -5.63 4.14 30.04
N THR A 210 -5.95 3.16 29.20
CA THR A 210 -7.06 3.21 28.23
C THR A 210 -7.90 1.95 28.34
N SER A 211 -9.09 1.95 27.73
CA SER A 211 -9.97 0.77 27.65
C SER A 211 -9.62 -0.05 26.41
N ILE A 212 -9.28 -1.32 26.60
CA ILE A 212 -8.89 -2.26 25.54
C ILE A 212 -9.98 -3.33 25.40
N GLU A 213 -10.60 -3.43 24.23
CA GLU A 213 -11.65 -4.41 23.94
C GLU A 213 -11.05 -5.78 23.56
N ALA A 214 -11.56 -6.84 24.17
CA ALA A 214 -11.16 -8.22 23.92
C ALA A 214 -11.92 -8.89 22.76
N MET A 215 -11.23 -9.75 22.01
CA MET A 215 -11.80 -10.60 20.98
C MET A 215 -12.62 -11.71 21.62
N LYS A 216 -13.83 -11.96 21.14
CA LYS A 216 -14.59 -13.18 21.49
C LYS A 216 -13.96 -14.41 20.82
N LEU A 217 -13.63 -15.44 21.59
CA LEU A 217 -13.15 -16.73 21.08
C LEU A 217 -14.31 -17.66 20.69
N LYS A 218 -14.09 -18.55 19.72
CA LYS A 218 -15.13 -19.43 19.14
C LYS A 218 -15.49 -20.67 19.96
N GLU A 219 -14.77 -20.96 21.04
CA GLU A 219 -15.07 -22.12 21.87
C GLU A 219 -16.34 -21.86 22.69
N GLU A 220 -17.50 -22.02 22.05
CA GLU A 220 -18.75 -22.20 22.76
C GLU A 220 -18.81 -23.68 23.15
N THR A 221 -18.85 -23.95 24.46
CA THR A 221 -19.39 -25.23 24.92
C THR A 221 -20.74 -25.42 24.23
N SER A 222 -21.04 -26.64 23.77
CA SER A 222 -22.24 -26.92 22.95
C SER A 222 -23.58 -26.55 23.60
N ASP A 223 -23.55 -26.18 24.89
CA ASP A 223 -24.66 -25.77 25.73
C ASP A 223 -24.71 -24.26 26.05
N ASN A 224 -23.81 -23.43 25.49
CA ASN A 224 -23.67 -22.01 25.83
C ASN A 224 -23.38 -21.72 27.32
N SER A 225 -22.88 -22.70 28.08
CA SER A 225 -22.59 -22.53 29.52
C SER A 225 -21.38 -21.65 29.83
N SER A 226 -20.51 -21.37 28.85
CA SER A 226 -19.38 -20.46 29.00
C SER A 226 -19.03 -19.70 27.71
N ARG A 227 -18.36 -18.56 27.84
CA ARG A 227 -17.76 -17.80 26.74
C ARG A 227 -16.32 -17.41 27.08
N ARG A 228 -15.43 -17.45 26.10
CA ARG A 228 -14.05 -16.97 26.25
C ARG A 228 -13.82 -15.69 25.45
N PHE A 229 -13.03 -14.78 26.00
CA PHE A 229 -12.54 -13.58 25.33
C PHE A 229 -11.03 -13.45 25.52
N SER A 230 -10.30 -12.87 24.58
CA SER A 230 -8.83 -12.77 24.63
C SER A 230 -8.35 -11.40 24.17
N LEU A 231 -7.34 -10.86 24.84
CA LEU A 231 -6.58 -9.70 24.41
C LEU A 231 -5.12 -9.83 24.82
N LEU A 232 -4.27 -8.99 24.22
CA LEU A 232 -2.89 -8.76 24.64
C LEU A 232 -2.77 -7.40 25.32
N ILE A 233 -1.93 -7.30 26.34
CA ILE A 233 -1.53 -6.02 26.95
C ILE A 233 -0.02 -5.99 27.15
N PRO A 234 0.59 -4.79 27.25
CA PRO A 234 1.93 -4.67 27.79
C PRO A 234 2.03 -5.24 29.21
N PRO A 235 3.18 -5.83 29.60
CA PRO A 235 3.39 -6.31 30.95
C PRO A 235 3.32 -5.16 31.95
N GLN A 236 2.48 -5.29 32.97
CA GLN A 236 2.19 -4.23 33.93
C GLN A 236 1.51 -4.76 35.19
N HIS A 237 1.52 -3.96 36.24
CA HIS A 237 0.70 -4.19 37.43
C HIS A 237 -0.57 -3.34 37.34
N LEU A 238 -1.74 -3.98 37.40
CA LEU A 238 -3.04 -3.31 37.43
C LEU A 238 -3.61 -3.36 38.84
N SER A 239 -3.98 -2.19 39.37
CA SER A 239 -4.67 -2.05 40.66
C SER A 239 -5.76 -0.99 40.49
N ASP A 240 -6.97 -1.42 40.10
CA ASP A 240 -8.11 -0.55 39.82
C ASP A 240 -9.41 -1.22 40.30
N GLU A 241 -10.28 -0.43 40.94
CA GLU A 241 -11.60 -0.85 41.43
C GLU A 241 -12.60 -1.14 40.29
N GLN A 242 -12.32 -0.67 39.07
CA GLN A 242 -13.12 -0.89 37.87
C GLN A 242 -12.25 -1.26 36.67
N ALA A 243 -11.32 -2.20 36.87
CA ALA A 243 -10.34 -2.62 35.87
C ALA A 243 -10.97 -3.34 34.67
N ILE A 244 -11.92 -4.24 34.91
CA ILE A 244 -12.58 -5.02 33.85
C ILE A 244 -14.02 -4.51 33.70
N GLU A 245 -14.44 -4.24 32.48
CA GLU A 245 -15.83 -3.93 32.13
C GLU A 245 -16.41 -5.08 31.28
N LEU A 246 -17.47 -5.72 31.75
CA LEU A 246 -18.22 -6.71 30.99
C LEU A 246 -19.55 -6.11 30.55
N LYS A 247 -19.90 -6.25 29.27
CA LYS A 247 -21.24 -5.94 28.77
C LYS A 247 -22.09 -7.19 28.76
N VAL A 248 -23.07 -7.27 29.65
CA VAL A 248 -24.04 -8.37 29.71
C VAL A 248 -25.41 -7.79 29.36
N ASN A 249 -25.98 -8.20 28.22
CA ASN A 249 -27.19 -7.60 27.63
C ASN A 249 -27.14 -6.06 27.60
N GLU A 250 -26.07 -5.49 27.03
CA GLU A 250 -25.84 -4.03 26.95
C GLU A 250 -25.66 -3.29 28.28
N SER A 251 -25.72 -3.97 29.42
CA SER A 251 -25.48 -3.37 30.74
C SER A 251 -24.03 -3.57 31.16
N PRO A 252 -23.31 -2.50 31.58
CA PRO A 252 -21.92 -2.61 31.99
C PRO A 252 -21.81 -3.11 33.44
N PHE A 253 -20.88 -4.05 33.66
CA PHE A 253 -20.48 -4.56 34.97
C PHE A 253 -18.99 -4.35 35.16
N PHE A 254 -18.61 -3.77 36.30
CA PHE A 254 -17.22 -3.45 36.60
C PHE A 254 -16.66 -4.39 37.67
N ILE A 255 -15.46 -4.90 37.43
CA ILE A 255 -14.75 -5.80 38.34
C ILE A 255 -13.43 -5.17 38.76
N LYS A 256 -13.21 -5.17 40.08
CA LYS A 256 -11.94 -4.81 40.69
C LYS A 256 -10.87 -5.83 40.31
N LEU A 257 -9.67 -5.35 40.03
CA LEU A 257 -8.50 -6.18 39.80
C LEU A 257 -7.28 -5.63 40.52
N ASP A 258 -6.52 -6.52 41.13
CA ASP A 258 -5.18 -6.27 41.67
C ASP A 258 -4.26 -7.42 41.21
N GLN A 259 -3.59 -7.24 40.07
CA GLN A 259 -2.90 -8.32 39.36
C GLN A 259 -1.66 -7.80 38.61
N THR A 260 -0.57 -8.54 38.70
CA THR A 260 0.63 -8.35 37.87
C THR A 260 0.58 -9.24 36.65
N PHE A 261 0.78 -8.64 35.48
CA PHE A 261 0.86 -9.29 34.18
C PHE A 261 2.32 -9.26 33.70
N ASP A 262 2.94 -10.43 33.64
CA ASP A 262 4.34 -10.60 33.25
C ASP A 262 4.47 -10.82 31.74
N SER A 263 5.61 -10.38 31.18
CA SER A 263 5.93 -10.52 29.77
C SER A 263 5.93 -11.99 29.35
N GLY A 264 5.27 -12.32 28.25
CA GLY A 264 5.26 -13.68 27.72
C GLY A 264 4.49 -14.67 28.59
N VAL A 265 3.55 -14.21 29.42
CA VAL A 265 2.69 -15.08 30.24
C VAL A 265 1.23 -14.95 29.81
N HIS A 266 0.53 -16.08 29.75
CA HIS A 266 -0.90 -16.16 29.46
C HIS A 266 -1.69 -16.37 30.77
N TYR A 267 -2.54 -15.41 31.11
CA TYR A 267 -3.43 -15.44 32.27
C TYR A 267 -4.87 -15.71 31.85
N ILE A 268 -5.55 -16.59 32.57
CA ILE A 268 -6.99 -16.85 32.42
C ILE A 268 -7.70 -16.28 33.65
N MET A 269 -8.59 -15.33 33.41
CA MET A 269 -9.47 -14.69 34.38
C MET A 269 -10.80 -15.45 34.43
N HIS A 270 -11.08 -16.11 35.55
CA HIS A 270 -12.28 -16.94 35.72
C HIS A 270 -13.42 -16.10 36.29
N LEU A 271 -14.40 -15.79 35.47
CA LEU A 271 -15.54 -14.92 35.78
C LEU A 271 -16.84 -15.75 35.83
N THR A 272 -17.76 -15.40 36.72
CA THR A 272 -19.10 -15.99 36.73
C THR A 272 -20.20 -14.93 36.75
N VAL A 273 -21.18 -15.08 35.86
CA VAL A 273 -22.41 -14.29 35.81
C VAL A 273 -23.49 -14.99 36.65
N LEU A 274 -24.05 -14.29 37.64
CA LEU A 274 -24.98 -14.81 38.65
C LEU A 274 -26.43 -14.37 38.44
N GLY A 275 -27.36 -15.10 39.09
CA GLY A 275 -28.84 -14.98 39.09
C GLY A 275 -29.48 -13.58 39.18
N ASP A 276 -28.74 -12.60 39.71
CA ASP A 276 -29.20 -11.23 39.97
C ASP A 276 -28.41 -10.19 39.15
N ARG A 277 -27.83 -10.59 38.02
CA ARG A 277 -26.91 -9.76 37.21
C ARG A 277 -25.71 -9.26 38.04
N GLN A 278 -25.14 -10.14 38.86
CA GLN A 278 -23.85 -9.89 39.50
C GLN A 278 -22.76 -10.65 38.76
N VAL A 279 -21.55 -10.10 38.72
CA VAL A 279 -20.38 -10.75 38.13
C VAL A 279 -19.30 -10.87 39.19
N THR A 280 -18.69 -12.05 39.32
CA THR A 280 -17.58 -12.31 40.26
C THR A 280 -16.35 -12.80 39.52
N LEU A 281 -15.17 -12.29 39.90
CA LEU A 281 -13.88 -12.88 39.55
C LEU A 281 -13.54 -13.95 40.59
N ASN A 282 -13.57 -15.22 40.17
CA ASN A 282 -13.36 -16.37 41.03
C ASN A 282 -11.87 -16.69 41.23
N GLY A 283 -11.02 -16.27 40.29
CA GLY A 283 -9.59 -16.47 40.36
C GLY A 283 -8.88 -16.19 39.04
N VAL A 284 -7.55 -16.25 39.10
CA VAL A 284 -6.65 -16.10 37.94
C VAL A 284 -5.77 -17.35 37.88
N SER A 285 -5.66 -17.97 36.71
CA SER A 285 -4.73 -19.08 36.45
C SER A 285 -3.77 -18.75 35.33
N VAL A 286 -2.64 -19.45 35.26
CA VAL A 286 -1.68 -19.32 34.16
C VAL A 286 -1.83 -20.52 33.22
N ALA A 287 -1.74 -20.29 31.91
CA ALA A 287 -1.81 -21.33 30.89
C ALA A 287 -0.60 -21.24 29.93
N SER A 288 -0.43 -22.27 29.10
CA SER A 288 0.47 -22.18 27.95
C SER A 288 -0.04 -21.10 26.98
N TRP A 289 0.88 -20.51 26.22
CA TRP A 289 0.50 -19.71 25.05
C TRP A 289 -0.17 -20.64 24.04
N GLU A 290 -1.50 -20.59 24.02
CA GLU A 290 -2.28 -21.22 22.97
C GLU A 290 -2.23 -20.26 21.78
N SER A 291 -1.64 -20.69 20.66
CA SER A 291 -2.10 -20.13 19.39
C SER A 291 -3.61 -20.28 19.38
N VAL A 292 -4.32 -19.27 18.91
CA VAL A 292 -5.72 -19.46 18.54
C VAL A 292 -5.70 -20.49 17.40
N ASN A 293 -5.79 -21.77 17.76
CA ASN A 293 -5.83 -22.87 16.82
C ASN A 293 -7.11 -22.69 16.02
N VAL A 294 -6.96 -22.17 14.80
CA VAL A 294 -8.01 -22.23 13.79
C VAL A 294 -8.08 -23.69 13.37
N THR A 295 -8.73 -24.52 14.18
CA THR A 295 -9.12 -25.87 13.78
C THR A 295 -9.89 -25.74 12.47
N GLN A 296 -9.46 -26.47 11.44
CA GLN A 296 -10.22 -26.66 10.20
C GLN A 296 -11.62 -27.18 10.56
N GLY A 297 -12.58 -26.26 10.59
CA GLY A 297 -13.92 -26.48 11.12
C GLY A 297 -14.58 -25.13 11.36
N SER A 298 -14.97 -24.49 10.26
CA SER A 298 -15.55 -23.14 10.19
C SER A 298 -14.58 -22.00 10.53
N LEU A 299 -13.82 -21.62 9.50
CA LEU A 299 -13.33 -20.24 9.33
C LEU A 299 -14.46 -19.28 9.75
N TYR A 300 -14.25 -18.54 10.82
CA TYR A 300 -14.68 -17.15 10.79
C TYR A 300 -13.56 -16.60 9.95
N SER A 301 -13.92 -16.27 8.71
CA SER A 301 -13.04 -15.50 7.85
C SER A 301 -12.51 -14.32 8.67
N PRO A 302 -11.30 -13.81 8.37
CA PRO A 302 -11.08 -12.40 8.63
C PRO A 302 -12.34 -11.66 8.15
N GLU A 303 -12.83 -10.62 8.84
CA GLU A 303 -13.76 -9.71 8.16
C GLU A 303 -12.99 -9.27 6.92
N THR A 304 -13.37 -9.81 5.77
CA THR A 304 -12.81 -9.49 4.47
C THR A 304 -13.93 -8.81 3.75
N TYR A 305 -13.62 -7.72 3.08
CA TYR A 305 -14.65 -7.05 2.33
C TYR A 305 -15.25 -8.00 1.31
N SER A 306 -16.57 -8.06 1.32
CA SER A 306 -17.35 -8.74 0.30
C SER A 306 -17.54 -7.81 -0.89
N THR A 307 -17.77 -8.40 -2.06
CA THR A 307 -18.23 -7.64 -3.21
C THR A 307 -19.49 -6.89 -2.84
N GLY A 308 -19.48 -5.56 -3.02
CA GLY A 308 -20.62 -4.69 -2.69
C GLY A 308 -20.49 -3.99 -1.34
N ASP A 309 -19.45 -4.28 -0.55
CA ASP A 309 -19.13 -3.46 0.60
C ASP A 309 -18.71 -2.05 0.16
N VAL A 310 -18.87 -1.08 1.06
CA VAL A 310 -18.55 0.32 0.81
C VAL A 310 -17.62 0.84 1.90
N ILE A 311 -16.41 1.23 1.49
CA ILE A 311 -15.46 1.93 2.36
C ILE A 311 -15.53 3.41 2.02
N VAL A 312 -15.87 4.24 3.00
CA VAL A 312 -15.89 5.69 2.83
C VAL A 312 -14.47 6.23 3.04
N TYR A 313 -13.82 6.69 1.98
CA TYR A 313 -12.53 7.38 2.09
C TYR A 313 -12.73 8.80 2.63
N GLN A 314 -13.69 9.53 2.05
CA GLN A 314 -14.14 10.81 2.58
C GLN A 314 -15.54 11.14 2.08
N LYS A 315 -16.31 11.91 2.86
CA LYS A 315 -17.58 12.49 2.46
C LYS A 315 -17.62 13.95 2.89
N MET A 316 -17.58 14.86 1.92
CA MET A 316 -17.45 16.30 2.14
C MET A 316 -18.74 17.06 1.88
N ARG A 317 -19.63 16.53 1.03
CA ARG A 317 -20.86 17.23 0.61
C ARG A 317 -22.07 16.28 0.59
N GLU A 318 -23.22 16.83 0.93
CA GLU A 318 -24.51 16.12 0.83
C GLU A 318 -25.24 16.41 -0.49
N ASN A 319 -25.16 17.65 -0.99
CA ASN A 319 -25.83 18.06 -2.22
C ASN A 319 -24.80 18.30 -3.33
N HIS A 320 -25.09 17.78 -4.52
CA HIS A 320 -24.22 17.84 -5.71
C HIS A 320 -22.74 17.51 -5.40
N PRO A 321 -22.46 16.36 -4.76
CA PRO A 321 -21.08 15.96 -4.51
C PRO A 321 -20.36 15.65 -5.83
N VAL A 322 -19.06 15.94 -5.87
CA VAL A 322 -18.18 15.40 -6.92
C VAL A 322 -17.74 14.02 -6.47
N THR A 323 -18.35 12.97 -7.00
CA THR A 323 -18.09 11.60 -6.53
C THR A 323 -16.97 10.94 -7.32
N LEU A 324 -15.99 10.33 -6.62
CA LEU A 324 -14.97 9.45 -7.19
C LEU A 324 -15.13 8.04 -6.61
N VAL A 325 -14.89 7.01 -7.43
CA VAL A 325 -15.01 5.61 -7.01
C VAL A 325 -13.75 4.84 -7.35
N VAL A 326 -13.10 4.25 -6.36
CA VAL A 326 -12.03 3.27 -6.56
C VAL A 326 -12.60 1.88 -6.39
N THR A 327 -12.37 0.98 -7.34
CA THR A 327 -12.72 -0.45 -7.26
C THR A 327 -11.50 -1.30 -7.63
N GLY A 328 -11.58 -2.62 -7.46
CA GLY A 328 -10.47 -3.54 -7.67
C GLY A 328 -10.78 -4.64 -8.69
N ASP A 329 -9.76 -5.30 -9.21
CA ASP A 329 -9.88 -6.62 -9.84
C ASP A 329 -8.63 -7.45 -9.58
N GLY A 330 -8.79 -8.77 -9.48
CA GLY A 330 -7.70 -9.67 -9.14
C GLY A 330 -7.25 -9.59 -7.68
N PHE A 331 -8.11 -9.16 -6.76
CA PHE A 331 -7.86 -9.23 -5.32
C PHE A 331 -8.67 -10.39 -4.73
N THR A 332 -7.97 -11.37 -4.18
CA THR A 332 -8.57 -12.50 -3.47
C THR A 332 -9.12 -12.08 -2.12
N THR A 333 -9.98 -12.91 -1.52
CA THR A 333 -10.59 -12.68 -0.21
C THR A 333 -9.58 -12.24 0.85
N ASN A 334 -8.39 -12.84 0.89
CA ASN A 334 -7.34 -12.49 1.85
C ASN A 334 -6.74 -11.09 1.61
N GLU A 335 -6.65 -10.67 0.35
CA GLU A 335 -6.11 -9.36 -0.07
C GLU A 335 -7.13 -8.23 0.14
N LEU A 336 -8.40 -8.60 0.40
CA LEU A 336 -9.53 -7.71 0.71
C LEU A 336 -9.83 -7.60 2.21
N ALA A 337 -8.92 -8.01 3.09
CA ALA A 337 -9.03 -7.68 4.51
C ALA A 337 -8.98 -6.14 4.73
N PRO A 338 -9.60 -5.59 5.79
CA PRO A 338 -9.40 -4.22 6.23
C PRO A 338 -7.93 -3.87 6.37
N ASN A 339 -7.51 -2.75 5.77
CA ASN A 339 -6.11 -2.33 5.60
C ASN A 339 -5.22 -3.32 4.83
N GLY A 340 -5.80 -4.37 4.23
CA GLY A 340 -5.14 -5.28 3.31
C GLY A 340 -4.76 -4.59 2.00
N LEU A 341 -4.11 -5.35 1.11
CA LEU A 341 -3.48 -4.83 -0.11
C LEU A 341 -4.40 -3.92 -0.94
N PHE A 342 -5.67 -4.29 -1.10
CA PHE A 342 -6.60 -3.47 -1.90
C PHE A 342 -6.91 -2.13 -1.25
N GLU A 343 -7.34 -2.13 0.03
CA GLU A 343 -7.73 -0.89 0.71
C GLU A 343 -6.53 0.04 0.89
N SER A 344 -5.37 -0.49 1.29
CA SER A 344 -4.15 0.30 1.46
C SER A 344 -3.72 0.94 0.13
N SER A 345 -3.70 0.16 -0.97
CA SER A 345 -3.40 0.68 -2.31
C SER A 345 -4.38 1.79 -2.71
N ALA A 346 -5.68 1.56 -2.56
CA ALA A 346 -6.70 2.56 -2.86
C ALA A 346 -6.51 3.87 -2.07
N ARG A 347 -6.21 3.76 -0.77
CA ARG A 347 -5.94 4.93 0.08
C ARG A 347 -4.65 5.66 -0.34
N GLU A 348 -3.58 4.95 -0.66
CA GLU A 348 -2.33 5.55 -1.13
C GLU A 348 -2.51 6.29 -2.46
N ALA A 349 -3.24 5.70 -3.41
CA ALA A 349 -3.54 6.31 -4.70
C ALA A 349 -4.36 7.60 -4.54
N LEU A 350 -5.39 7.56 -3.71
CA LEU A 350 -6.23 8.73 -3.39
C LEU A 350 -5.43 9.82 -2.67
N ASN A 351 -4.57 9.45 -1.72
CA ASN A 351 -3.66 10.38 -1.06
C ASN A 351 -2.73 11.06 -2.08
N CYS A 352 -2.21 10.30 -3.05
CA CYS A 352 -1.42 10.85 -4.15
C CYS A 352 -2.23 11.84 -4.99
N LEU A 353 -3.42 11.47 -5.47
CA LEU A 353 -4.29 12.34 -6.26
C LEU A 353 -4.59 13.66 -5.51
N PHE A 354 -5.00 13.59 -4.25
CA PHE A 354 -5.29 14.78 -3.43
C PHE A 354 -4.05 15.55 -2.96
N SER A 355 -2.84 15.12 -3.32
CA SER A 355 -1.63 15.91 -3.16
C SER A 355 -1.32 16.80 -4.37
N VAL A 356 -1.98 16.56 -5.51
CA VAL A 356 -1.78 17.24 -6.80
C VAL A 356 -2.83 18.33 -7.01
N GLU A 357 -2.41 19.48 -7.55
CA GLU A 357 -3.33 20.55 -7.90
C GLU A 357 -4.06 20.27 -9.22
N PRO A 358 -5.37 20.57 -9.34
CA PRO A 358 -6.19 21.31 -8.39
C PRO A 358 -6.94 20.42 -7.38
N TYR A 359 -6.82 19.09 -7.45
CA TYR A 359 -7.52 18.16 -6.55
C TYR A 359 -7.25 18.48 -5.08
N LYS A 360 -6.01 18.86 -4.76
CA LYS A 360 -5.61 19.30 -3.41
C LYS A 360 -6.42 20.51 -2.95
N SER A 361 -6.38 21.62 -3.68
CA SER A 361 -7.09 22.85 -3.29
C SER A 361 -8.61 22.72 -3.33
N TYR A 362 -9.16 21.79 -4.12
CA TYR A 362 -10.60 21.57 -4.26
C TYR A 362 -11.08 20.28 -3.58
N ARG A 363 -10.29 19.69 -2.67
CA ARG A 363 -10.60 18.41 -1.99
C ARG A 363 -11.97 18.41 -1.29
N GLU A 364 -12.41 19.56 -0.79
CA GLU A 364 -13.71 19.79 -0.13
C GLU A 364 -14.94 19.58 -1.04
N TYR A 365 -14.75 19.42 -2.35
CA TYR A 365 -15.84 19.12 -3.29
C TYR A 365 -16.13 17.62 -3.40
N PHE A 366 -15.20 16.77 -2.96
CA PHE A 366 -15.21 15.37 -3.32
C PHE A 366 -15.80 14.47 -2.24
N ASN A 367 -16.74 13.62 -2.63
CA ASN A 367 -17.07 12.38 -1.93
C ASN A 367 -16.32 11.24 -2.61
N VAL A 368 -15.74 10.33 -1.84
CA VAL A 368 -14.90 9.26 -2.39
C VAL A 368 -15.19 7.94 -1.70
N TYR A 369 -15.48 6.93 -2.50
CA TYR A 369 -15.80 5.59 -2.06
C TYR A 369 -14.79 4.58 -2.64
N ILE A 370 -14.40 3.61 -1.82
CA ILE A 370 -13.61 2.47 -2.22
C ILE A 370 -14.54 1.25 -2.16
N LEU A 371 -14.73 0.58 -3.29
CA LEU A 371 -15.71 -0.47 -3.53
C LEU A 371 -14.96 -1.78 -3.85
N PRO A 372 -14.70 -2.64 -2.86
CA PRO A 372 -14.03 -3.92 -3.07
C PRO A 372 -14.85 -4.91 -3.91
N THR A 373 -14.15 -5.74 -4.67
CA THR A 373 -14.73 -6.87 -5.41
C THR A 373 -13.86 -8.10 -5.26
N VAL A 374 -14.45 -9.20 -4.79
CA VAL A 374 -13.76 -10.47 -4.56
C VAL A 374 -13.48 -11.16 -5.90
N SER A 375 -12.21 -11.55 -6.11
CA SER A 375 -11.74 -12.34 -7.24
C SER A 375 -11.29 -13.73 -6.77
N GLU A 376 -11.46 -14.76 -7.60
CA GLU A 376 -10.99 -16.12 -7.28
C GLU A 376 -9.47 -16.27 -7.49
N GLU A 377 -8.90 -15.47 -8.38
CA GLU A 377 -7.48 -15.48 -8.70
C GLU A 377 -6.88 -14.07 -8.58
N THR A 378 -5.64 -13.99 -8.09
CA THR A 378 -4.84 -12.76 -8.09
C THR A 378 -4.41 -12.40 -9.52
N GLY A 379 -4.23 -11.12 -9.86
CA GLY A 379 -3.63 -10.68 -11.14
C GLY A 379 -4.59 -10.56 -12.30
N ALA A 380 -4.07 -10.24 -13.49
CA ALA A 380 -4.86 -10.10 -14.71
C ALA A 380 -4.62 -11.25 -15.71
N GLY A 381 -5.65 -11.56 -16.49
CA GLY A 381 -5.57 -12.46 -17.63
C GLY A 381 -4.78 -11.87 -18.80
N ASN A 382 -4.73 -12.58 -19.92
CA ASN A 382 -4.18 -12.10 -21.17
C ASN A 382 -4.97 -12.73 -22.33
N THR A 383 -5.67 -11.90 -23.10
CA THR A 383 -6.58 -12.34 -24.16
C THR A 383 -5.83 -12.91 -25.35
N ASP A 384 -4.67 -12.35 -25.68
CA ASP A 384 -3.94 -12.71 -26.89
C ASP A 384 -3.20 -14.05 -26.77
N THR A 385 -2.79 -14.42 -25.54
CA THR A 385 -2.25 -15.76 -25.23
C THR A 385 -3.33 -16.76 -24.81
N GLY A 386 -4.56 -16.29 -24.56
CA GLY A 386 -5.64 -17.08 -23.97
C GLY A 386 -5.43 -17.46 -22.50
N LYS A 387 -4.40 -16.94 -21.84
CA LYS A 387 -4.13 -17.17 -20.40
C LYS A 387 -5.03 -16.27 -19.56
N MET A 388 -6.30 -16.63 -19.46
CA MET A 388 -7.27 -15.89 -18.66
C MET A 388 -7.14 -16.21 -17.17
N ARG A 389 -7.54 -15.26 -16.32
CA ARG A 389 -7.69 -15.44 -14.87
C ARG A 389 -9.14 -15.25 -14.47
N ASN A 390 -9.56 -15.96 -13.43
CA ASN A 390 -10.89 -15.93 -12.87
C ASN A 390 -11.04 -14.77 -11.88
N THR A 391 -10.95 -13.54 -12.38
CA THR A 391 -11.15 -12.32 -11.59
C THR A 391 -12.58 -11.79 -11.69
N TYR A 392 -12.98 -10.84 -10.86
CA TYR A 392 -14.35 -10.32 -10.85
C TYR A 392 -14.74 -9.71 -12.20
N PHE A 393 -13.96 -8.75 -12.70
CA PHE A 393 -14.21 -8.08 -13.99
C PHE A 393 -13.51 -8.73 -15.19
N LYS A 394 -12.80 -9.86 -14.97
CA LYS A 394 -12.00 -10.55 -15.98
C LYS A 394 -11.00 -9.64 -16.69
N THR A 395 -10.37 -8.74 -15.94
CA THR A 395 -9.39 -7.81 -16.49
C THR A 395 -8.25 -8.57 -17.15
N SER A 396 -7.85 -8.11 -18.34
CA SER A 396 -6.89 -8.83 -19.16
C SER A 396 -6.05 -7.90 -20.03
N TRP A 397 -4.83 -8.37 -20.31
CA TRP A 397 -3.86 -7.71 -21.17
C TRP A 397 -3.99 -8.12 -22.63
N GLY A 398 -3.73 -7.17 -23.53
CA GLY A 398 -3.22 -7.45 -24.88
C GLY A 398 -1.71 -7.74 -24.86
N ASN A 399 -1.21 -8.50 -25.84
CA ASN A 399 0.21 -8.88 -25.96
C ASN A 399 1.15 -7.72 -26.31
N ASN A 400 0.59 -6.57 -26.68
CA ASN A 400 1.39 -5.38 -26.96
C ASN A 400 1.79 -4.61 -25.68
N TYR A 401 1.39 -5.09 -24.49
CA TYR A 401 1.63 -4.44 -23.18
C TYR A 401 1.19 -2.97 -23.14
N SER A 402 0.30 -2.59 -24.05
CA SER A 402 -0.17 -1.23 -24.30
C SER A 402 -1.69 -1.16 -24.30
N ASP A 403 -2.37 -2.21 -23.82
CA ASP A 403 -3.82 -2.30 -23.83
C ASP A 403 -4.28 -3.24 -22.72
N MET A 404 -5.33 -2.80 -22.01
CA MET A 404 -6.02 -3.56 -21.00
C MET A 404 -7.52 -3.33 -21.14
N GLN A 405 -8.27 -4.40 -20.92
CA GLN A 405 -9.72 -4.39 -21.00
C GLN A 405 -10.32 -5.29 -19.94
N VAL A 406 -11.56 -5.00 -19.58
CA VAL A 406 -12.44 -5.93 -18.89
C VAL A 406 -13.27 -6.72 -19.91
N LYS A 407 -13.84 -7.85 -19.51
CA LYS A 407 -14.65 -8.67 -20.44
C LYS A 407 -15.94 -7.97 -20.87
N ASP A 408 -16.61 -7.31 -19.94
CA ASP A 408 -17.79 -6.49 -20.19
C ASP A 408 -17.72 -5.23 -19.32
N TYR A 409 -17.59 -4.07 -19.96
CA TYR A 409 -17.52 -2.79 -19.24
C TYR A 409 -18.84 -2.42 -18.56
N ASN A 410 -19.97 -2.97 -19.01
CA ASN A 410 -21.26 -2.73 -18.35
C ASN A 410 -21.26 -3.28 -16.92
N GLU A 411 -20.55 -4.39 -16.66
CA GLU A 411 -20.44 -4.97 -15.31
C GLU A 411 -19.80 -3.99 -14.33
N ILE A 412 -18.82 -3.17 -14.76
CA ILE A 412 -18.23 -2.11 -13.92
C ILE A 412 -19.28 -1.06 -13.57
N PHE A 413 -19.97 -0.53 -14.58
CA PHE A 413 -20.91 0.57 -14.39
C PHE A 413 -22.16 0.13 -13.63
N ASP A 414 -22.65 -1.08 -13.85
CA ASP A 414 -23.76 -1.69 -13.10
C ASP A 414 -23.37 -1.93 -11.64
N PHE A 415 -22.17 -2.46 -11.39
CA PHE A 415 -21.64 -2.63 -10.04
C PHE A 415 -21.55 -1.30 -9.29
N VAL A 416 -20.92 -0.29 -9.91
CA VAL A 416 -20.78 1.03 -9.28
C VAL A 416 -22.14 1.70 -9.09
N SER A 417 -23.06 1.60 -10.05
CA SER A 417 -24.40 2.20 -9.94
C SER A 417 -25.24 1.55 -8.84
N SER A 418 -25.06 0.26 -8.60
CA SER A 418 -25.80 -0.49 -7.57
C SER A 418 -25.14 -0.45 -6.18
N THR A 419 -23.91 0.05 -6.06
CA THR A 419 -23.11 0.01 -4.83
C THR A 419 -22.73 1.40 -4.30
N CYS A 420 -22.49 2.38 -5.19
CA CYS A 420 -22.06 3.71 -4.79
C CYS A 420 -23.18 4.49 -4.08
N PRO A 421 -23.00 4.92 -2.81
CA PRO A 421 -24.06 5.60 -2.06
C PRO A 421 -24.59 6.85 -2.74
N ASP A 422 -23.73 7.71 -3.30
CA ASP A 422 -24.18 8.94 -3.97
C ASP A 422 -25.02 8.67 -5.23
N ILE A 423 -24.83 7.54 -5.91
CA ILE A 423 -25.67 7.16 -7.07
C ILE A 423 -27.00 6.57 -6.58
N ILE A 424 -26.96 5.64 -5.62
CA ILE A 424 -28.16 5.01 -5.04
C ILE A 424 -29.10 6.07 -4.44
N GLU A 425 -28.53 7.07 -3.77
CA GLU A 425 -29.26 8.18 -3.16
C GLU A 425 -29.67 9.27 -4.18
N ASN A 426 -29.44 9.06 -5.48
CA ASN A 426 -29.73 9.98 -6.57
C ASN A 426 -29.09 11.38 -6.41
N LYS A 427 -27.91 11.45 -5.78
CA LYS A 427 -27.12 12.69 -5.63
C LYS A 427 -26.26 12.98 -6.84
N THR A 428 -25.89 11.93 -7.58
CA THR A 428 -25.13 12.01 -8.83
C THR A 428 -25.59 10.90 -9.78
N SER A 429 -25.00 10.83 -10.97
CA SER A 429 -25.25 9.82 -12.00
C SER A 429 -23.93 9.25 -12.52
N ILE A 430 -23.95 7.99 -12.98
CA ILE A 430 -22.74 7.23 -13.34
C ILE A 430 -21.88 7.93 -14.43
N ASP A 431 -22.49 8.68 -15.34
CA ASP A 431 -21.82 9.50 -16.38
C ASP A 431 -20.96 10.64 -15.82
N LYS A 432 -21.14 10.99 -14.54
CA LYS A 432 -20.34 12.00 -13.83
C LYS A 432 -19.29 11.41 -12.90
N VAL A 433 -19.30 10.10 -12.68
CA VAL A 433 -18.45 9.40 -11.72
C VAL A 433 -17.35 8.64 -12.45
N PRO A 434 -16.09 9.12 -12.45
CA PRO A 434 -14.99 8.31 -12.97
C PRO A 434 -14.73 7.13 -12.03
N VAL A 435 -14.57 5.95 -12.63
CA VAL A 435 -14.24 4.71 -11.92
C VAL A 435 -12.74 4.42 -12.05
N PHE A 436 -12.05 4.27 -10.94
CA PHE A 436 -10.63 3.93 -10.89
C PHE A 436 -10.51 2.45 -10.53
N LEU A 437 -10.26 1.59 -11.51
CA LEU A 437 -10.12 0.15 -11.36
C LEU A 437 -8.65 -0.21 -11.08
N LEU A 438 -8.32 -0.48 -9.82
CA LEU A 438 -7.03 -1.03 -9.45
C LEU A 438 -6.96 -2.50 -9.86
N VAL A 439 -5.81 -2.96 -10.36
CA VAL A 439 -5.61 -4.36 -10.76
C VAL A 439 -4.39 -4.91 -10.04
N ASN A 440 -4.53 -6.02 -9.33
CA ASN A 440 -3.45 -6.63 -8.56
C ASN A 440 -2.39 -7.34 -9.44
N ASP A 441 -1.73 -6.59 -10.31
CA ASP A 441 -0.77 -7.10 -11.27
C ASP A 441 0.47 -6.20 -11.31
N SER A 442 1.66 -6.80 -11.21
CA SER A 442 2.92 -6.08 -11.11
C SER A 442 3.47 -5.58 -12.45
N ARG A 443 2.84 -5.94 -13.57
CA ARG A 443 3.20 -5.45 -14.91
C ARG A 443 2.90 -3.96 -15.05
N TYR A 444 3.74 -3.26 -15.81
CA TYR A 444 3.52 -1.86 -16.15
C TYR A 444 2.39 -1.69 -17.16
N GLY A 445 1.47 -0.78 -16.86
CA GLY A 445 0.43 -0.33 -17.78
C GLY A 445 -0.46 0.71 -17.12
N GLY A 446 -1.55 1.04 -17.82
CA GLY A 446 -2.51 2.08 -17.49
C GLY A 446 -3.33 2.33 -18.74
N ILE A 447 -4.64 2.48 -18.62
CA ILE A 447 -5.48 2.90 -19.74
C ILE A 447 -6.80 3.46 -19.22
N CYS A 448 -7.30 4.52 -19.83
CA CYS A 448 -8.63 5.03 -19.57
C CYS A 448 -9.58 4.82 -20.74
N TRP A 449 -10.77 4.28 -20.47
CA TRP A 449 -11.87 4.14 -21.41
C TRP A 449 -12.88 5.26 -21.19
N ILE A 450 -13.29 5.96 -22.25
CA ILE A 450 -14.15 7.15 -22.16
C ILE A 450 -15.21 7.14 -23.27
N TRP A 451 -16.45 7.48 -22.91
CA TRP A 451 -17.57 7.66 -23.82
C TRP A 451 -17.94 9.13 -24.01
N ASN A 452 -18.62 9.43 -25.12
CA ASN A 452 -19.12 10.77 -25.46
C ASN A 452 -20.02 11.43 -24.41
N ASN A 453 -20.77 10.63 -23.65
CA ASN A 453 -21.68 11.09 -22.60
C ASN A 453 -20.98 11.34 -21.26
N GLY A 454 -19.67 11.08 -21.16
CA GLY A 454 -18.88 11.31 -19.95
C GLY A 454 -18.58 10.07 -19.11
N LEU A 455 -19.21 8.92 -19.39
CA LEU A 455 -18.84 7.65 -18.75
C LEU A 455 -17.34 7.39 -18.93
N SER A 456 -16.69 6.92 -17.87
CA SER A 456 -15.28 6.54 -17.94
C SER A 456 -14.86 5.60 -16.83
N TYR A 457 -13.95 4.70 -17.16
CA TYR A 457 -13.18 3.96 -16.17
C TYR A 457 -11.71 3.91 -16.57
N ALA A 458 -10.82 3.99 -15.59
CA ALA A 458 -9.38 3.82 -15.76
C ALA A 458 -8.97 2.48 -15.17
N ILE A 459 -8.14 1.71 -15.88
CA ILE A 459 -7.51 0.48 -15.39
C ILE A 459 -6.09 0.82 -14.96
N ILE A 460 -5.74 0.54 -13.71
CA ILE A 460 -4.45 0.87 -13.10
C ILE A 460 -3.85 -0.38 -12.42
N PRO A 461 -2.90 -1.07 -13.07
CA PRO A 461 -2.13 -2.13 -12.41
C PRO A 461 -1.31 -1.61 -11.24
N LEU A 462 -1.20 -2.41 -10.17
CA LEU A 462 -0.28 -2.18 -9.05
C LEU A 462 1.16 -2.52 -9.45
N THR A 463 1.66 -1.81 -10.45
CA THR A 463 2.99 -2.03 -11.02
C THR A 463 4.06 -1.93 -9.94
N GLU A 464 4.91 -2.95 -9.86
CA GLU A 464 5.99 -2.98 -8.86
C GLU A 464 7.20 -2.15 -9.31
N GLY A 465 7.81 -1.46 -8.34
CA GLY A 465 9.07 -0.75 -8.50
C GLY A 465 8.95 0.70 -8.97
N ASN A 466 10.11 1.36 -9.00
CA ASN A 466 10.23 2.75 -9.44
C ASN A 466 10.32 2.81 -10.97
N LEU A 467 9.49 3.65 -11.57
CA LEU A 467 9.30 3.82 -12.99
C LEU A 467 9.95 5.13 -13.44
N GLN A 468 10.56 5.13 -14.62
CA GLN A 468 11.05 6.32 -15.27
C GLN A 468 10.40 6.45 -16.65
N TRP A 469 9.64 7.52 -16.85
CA TRP A 469 9.01 7.82 -18.14
C TRP A 469 9.94 8.60 -19.06
N SER A 470 9.71 8.46 -20.35
CA SER A 470 10.30 9.35 -21.35
C SER A 470 9.79 10.77 -21.12
N GLY A 471 10.69 11.74 -21.06
CA GLY A 471 10.35 13.13 -20.82
C GLY A 471 11.49 14.07 -21.17
N ASN A 472 11.30 15.36 -20.91
CA ASN A 472 12.27 16.38 -21.28
C ASN A 472 13.35 16.54 -20.18
N SER A 473 14.57 16.08 -20.48
CA SER A 473 15.70 16.10 -19.56
C SER A 473 16.09 17.50 -19.08
N SER A 474 15.79 18.55 -19.84
CA SER A 474 16.14 19.94 -19.50
C SER A 474 15.24 20.55 -18.43
N ILE A 475 14.08 19.94 -18.16
CA ILE A 475 13.07 20.40 -17.19
C ILE A 475 12.71 19.31 -16.17
N GLY A 476 13.57 18.28 -16.05
CA GLY A 476 13.40 17.14 -15.15
C GLY A 476 12.68 15.97 -15.81
N ILE A 477 13.21 14.76 -15.57
CA ILE A 477 12.61 13.50 -15.98
C ILE A 477 11.71 13.00 -14.86
N SER A 478 10.47 12.63 -15.19
CA SER A 478 9.53 12.05 -14.24
C SER A 478 9.96 10.64 -13.80
N THR A 479 10.06 10.45 -12.48
CA THR A 479 10.25 9.15 -11.83
C THR A 479 9.21 8.97 -10.73
N GLY A 480 8.63 7.79 -10.60
CA GLY A 480 7.56 7.53 -9.65
C GLY A 480 7.07 6.09 -9.70
N ASP A 481 5.81 5.84 -9.42
CA ASP A 481 5.24 4.48 -9.40
C ASP A 481 3.84 4.46 -10.02
N TRP A 482 3.09 3.37 -9.84
CA TRP A 482 1.75 3.23 -10.38
C TRP A 482 0.77 4.31 -9.89
N LYS A 483 1.05 5.03 -8.79
CA LYS A 483 0.23 6.16 -8.34
C LYS A 483 0.34 7.36 -9.28
N ASN A 484 1.46 7.53 -9.98
CA ASN A 484 1.57 8.53 -11.06
C ASN A 484 0.63 8.19 -12.22
N VAL A 485 0.55 6.90 -12.58
CA VAL A 485 -0.39 6.40 -13.59
C VAL A 485 -1.83 6.61 -13.12
N PHE A 486 -2.13 6.36 -11.84
CA PHE A 486 -3.45 6.66 -11.26
C PHE A 486 -3.87 8.12 -11.44
N VAL A 487 -2.95 9.06 -11.26
CA VAL A 487 -3.21 10.49 -11.48
C VAL A 487 -3.41 10.80 -12.97
N HIS A 488 -2.58 10.26 -13.86
CA HIS A 488 -2.69 10.46 -15.31
C HIS A 488 -4.00 9.87 -15.88
N GLU A 489 -4.24 8.57 -15.67
CA GLU A 489 -5.37 7.84 -16.22
C GLU A 489 -6.68 8.22 -15.54
N GLY A 490 -6.69 8.19 -14.22
CA GLY A 490 -7.90 8.43 -13.46
C GLY A 490 -8.20 9.91 -13.28
N GLY A 491 -7.20 10.68 -12.84
CA GLY A 491 -7.32 12.12 -12.66
C GLY A 491 -7.43 12.85 -14.00
N GLY A 492 -6.45 12.68 -14.88
CA GLY A 492 -6.36 13.38 -16.15
C GLY A 492 -7.44 12.97 -17.15
N HIS A 493 -7.42 11.72 -17.59
CA HIS A 493 -8.39 11.22 -18.58
C HIS A 493 -9.79 11.01 -17.97
N GLY A 494 -9.89 10.18 -16.93
CA GLY A 494 -11.17 9.75 -16.35
C GLY A 494 -11.98 10.91 -15.80
N PHE A 495 -11.42 11.68 -14.87
CA PHE A 495 -12.09 12.85 -14.33
C PHE A 495 -11.95 14.07 -15.25
N GLY A 496 -10.72 14.51 -15.54
CA GLY A 496 -10.43 15.80 -16.18
C GLY A 496 -10.82 15.90 -17.65
N LYS A 497 -11.13 14.78 -18.31
CA LYS A 497 -11.42 14.71 -19.76
C LYS A 497 -10.32 15.39 -20.58
N LEU A 498 -9.08 15.08 -20.23
CA LEU A 498 -7.88 15.52 -20.94
C LEU A 498 -7.46 14.47 -21.97
N LEU A 499 -6.78 14.89 -23.03
CA LEU A 499 -6.09 13.99 -23.97
C LEU A 499 -4.58 14.09 -23.77
N ASP A 500 -3.85 13.06 -24.21
CA ASP A 500 -2.39 13.02 -24.10
C ASP A 500 -1.70 14.15 -24.88
N GLU A 501 -0.71 14.74 -24.25
CA GLU A 501 0.14 15.79 -24.80
C GLU A 501 1.40 15.23 -25.45
N TYR A 502 1.70 13.95 -25.21
CA TYR A 502 2.90 13.34 -25.74
C TYR A 502 2.84 12.94 -27.21
N HIS A 503 4.04 12.82 -27.78
CA HIS A 503 4.33 12.22 -29.07
C HIS A 503 5.71 11.56 -29.08
N TYR A 504 5.99 10.77 -30.11
CA TYR A 504 7.29 10.13 -30.35
C TYR A 504 7.97 10.77 -31.57
N ASN A 505 9.29 10.62 -31.69
CA ASN A 505 10.06 11.23 -32.79
C ASN A 505 9.62 10.73 -34.18
N ASP A 506 9.22 9.47 -34.26
CA ASP A 506 8.73 8.79 -35.46
C ASP A 506 7.20 8.89 -35.63
N SER A 507 6.51 9.61 -34.73
CA SER A 507 5.06 9.82 -34.79
C SER A 507 4.62 10.42 -36.13
N PRO A 508 3.38 10.10 -36.58
CA PRO A 508 2.78 10.71 -37.76
C PRO A 508 2.38 12.18 -37.51
N ASN A 509 1.92 12.84 -38.57
CA ASN A 509 1.37 14.19 -38.52
C ASN A 509 -0.16 14.12 -38.48
N TYR A 510 -0.79 14.95 -37.65
CA TYR A 510 -2.24 15.10 -37.61
C TYR A 510 -2.68 16.06 -38.72
N THR A 511 -3.65 15.64 -39.54
CA THR A 511 -4.09 16.42 -40.72
C THR A 511 -5.54 16.86 -40.67
N ALA A 512 -6.33 16.39 -39.69
CA ALA A 512 -7.71 16.81 -39.56
C ALA A 512 -7.78 18.24 -38.98
N GLU A 513 -8.82 18.97 -39.37
CA GLU A 513 -8.98 20.37 -38.97
C GLU A 513 -9.46 20.55 -37.53
N SER A 514 -9.96 19.49 -36.90
CA SER A 514 -10.59 19.48 -35.58
C SER A 514 -10.36 18.15 -34.86
N ILE A 515 -10.33 18.18 -33.53
CA ILE A 515 -10.34 16.99 -32.69
C ILE A 515 -11.81 16.62 -32.43
N GLU A 516 -12.27 15.50 -32.99
CA GLU A 516 -13.70 15.11 -32.97
C GLU A 516 -14.29 15.05 -31.55
N SER A 517 -13.50 14.59 -30.57
CA SER A 517 -13.95 14.42 -29.18
C SER A 517 -14.28 15.73 -28.46
N GLN A 518 -13.83 16.87 -28.98
CA GLN A 518 -14.17 18.19 -28.42
C GLN A 518 -15.63 18.58 -28.68
N ALA A 519 -16.30 17.91 -29.63
CA ALA A 519 -17.72 18.13 -29.95
C ALA A 519 -18.66 17.12 -29.27
N TRP A 520 -18.14 16.26 -28.38
CA TRP A 520 -18.95 15.32 -27.60
C TRP A 520 -19.89 16.04 -26.62
N GLU A 521 -20.93 15.33 -26.16
CA GLU A 521 -21.87 15.85 -25.14
C GLU A 521 -21.12 16.31 -23.89
N VAL A 522 -20.15 15.52 -23.46
CA VAL A 522 -19.12 15.91 -22.49
C VAL A 522 -17.81 16.11 -23.26
N PRO A 523 -17.40 17.36 -23.54
CA PRO A 523 -16.20 17.63 -24.33
C PRO A 523 -14.95 16.98 -23.74
N LEU A 524 -14.17 16.32 -24.60
CA LEU A 524 -12.92 15.65 -24.26
C LEU A 524 -11.76 16.25 -25.08
N GLY A 525 -10.66 16.56 -24.41
CA GLY A 525 -9.42 17.00 -25.06
C GLY A 525 -9.32 18.50 -25.33
N LEU A 526 -9.99 19.34 -24.54
CA LEU A 526 -9.88 20.81 -24.65
C LEU A 526 -8.51 21.36 -24.22
N ASN A 527 -7.63 20.51 -23.66
CA ASN A 527 -6.22 20.83 -23.41
C ASN A 527 -5.36 20.84 -24.68
N LEU A 528 -5.91 20.40 -25.81
CA LEU A 528 -5.25 20.36 -27.11
C LEU A 528 -6.01 21.22 -28.14
N THR A 529 -5.33 21.58 -29.22
CA THR A 529 -5.97 22.30 -30.33
C THR A 529 -5.29 21.97 -31.66
N THR A 530 -6.04 22.08 -32.76
CA THR A 530 -5.51 22.13 -34.14
C THR A 530 -5.39 23.56 -34.66
N ASP A 531 -5.73 24.56 -33.83
CA ASP A 531 -5.77 25.98 -34.18
C ASP A 531 -4.56 26.74 -33.64
N PHE A 532 -3.43 26.62 -34.33
CA PHE A 532 -2.22 27.36 -33.97
C PHE A 532 -2.47 28.88 -33.96
N ASN A 533 -2.02 29.56 -32.91
CA ASN A 533 -2.21 31.01 -32.69
C ASN A 533 -3.68 31.46 -32.68
N ASN A 534 -4.64 30.57 -32.42
CA ASN A 534 -6.05 30.92 -32.28
C ASN A 534 -6.64 31.65 -33.52
N THR A 535 -6.25 31.21 -34.72
CA THR A 535 -6.74 31.75 -36.00
C THR A 535 -8.22 31.46 -36.26
N LYS A 536 -8.74 30.36 -35.73
CA LYS A 536 -10.13 29.92 -35.84
C LYS A 536 -10.96 30.26 -34.59
N GLY A 537 -10.31 30.70 -33.51
CA GLY A 537 -10.97 31.10 -32.27
C GLY A 537 -11.23 29.96 -31.29
N SER A 538 -10.71 28.75 -31.58
CA SER A 538 -11.00 27.50 -30.87
C SER A 538 -9.95 27.11 -29.83
N VAL A 539 -9.03 28.02 -29.47
CA VAL A 539 -8.01 27.75 -28.44
C VAL A 539 -8.59 28.04 -27.06
N TYR A 540 -8.71 27.00 -26.24
CA TYR A 540 -9.34 27.10 -24.92
C TYR A 540 -8.51 27.93 -23.93
N TRP A 541 -7.18 27.92 -24.05
CA TRP A 541 -6.27 28.68 -23.18
C TRP A 541 -5.89 30.07 -23.72
N LYS A 542 -6.62 30.62 -24.68
CA LYS A 542 -6.25 31.91 -25.31
C LYS A 542 -6.14 33.08 -24.32
N HIS A 543 -6.91 33.06 -23.23
CA HIS A 543 -6.86 34.05 -22.16
C HIS A 543 -5.62 33.93 -21.26
N LEU A 544 -4.94 32.78 -21.27
CA LEU A 544 -3.69 32.56 -20.55
C LEU A 544 -2.47 33.04 -21.36
N LEU A 545 -2.63 33.24 -22.68
CA LEU A 545 -1.55 33.71 -23.55
C LEU A 545 -1.14 35.13 -23.16
N ASN A 546 0.15 35.31 -22.87
CA ASN A 546 0.75 36.56 -22.38
C ASN A 546 0.27 37.03 -21.00
N ASP A 547 -0.42 36.17 -20.23
CA ASP A 547 -0.68 36.46 -18.83
C ASP A 547 0.60 36.26 -18.00
N SER A 548 1.05 37.30 -17.31
CA SER A 548 2.28 37.24 -16.51
C SER A 548 2.22 36.23 -15.36
N ARG A 549 1.03 35.81 -14.92
CA ARG A 549 0.85 34.75 -13.92
C ARG A 549 1.19 33.37 -14.47
N TYR A 550 1.08 33.20 -15.79
CA TYR A 550 1.24 31.92 -16.49
C TYR A 550 2.29 32.01 -17.61
N PRO A 551 3.55 32.36 -17.28
CA PRO A 551 4.59 32.61 -18.28
C PRO A 551 5.02 31.35 -19.06
N ARG A 552 4.55 30.17 -18.64
CA ARG A 552 4.83 28.87 -19.29
C ARG A 552 3.89 28.61 -20.46
N THR A 553 2.77 29.31 -20.52
CA THR A 553 1.70 29.04 -21.47
C THR A 553 2.04 29.58 -22.86
N GLY A 554 1.87 28.73 -23.86
CA GLY A 554 2.17 29.03 -25.26
C GLY A 554 1.54 28.01 -26.20
N PHE A 555 2.21 27.78 -27.33
CA PHE A 555 1.87 26.74 -28.29
C PHE A 555 3.07 25.82 -28.48
N PHE A 556 2.94 24.60 -28.00
CA PHE A 556 3.94 23.54 -28.17
C PHE A 556 3.33 22.50 -29.08
N GLU A 557 4.04 22.16 -30.16
CA GLU A 557 3.53 21.26 -31.19
C GLU A 557 3.76 19.80 -30.79
N GLY A 558 2.71 18.98 -30.90
CA GLY A 558 2.67 17.59 -30.47
C GLY A 558 1.40 17.27 -29.67
N GLY A 559 0.97 16.01 -29.69
CA GLY A 559 -0.15 15.53 -28.87
C GLY A 559 -0.88 14.37 -29.52
N MET A 560 -1.60 13.57 -28.72
CA MET A 560 -2.31 12.37 -29.15
C MET A 560 -1.43 11.40 -29.96
N GLY A 561 -0.12 11.35 -29.68
CA GLY A 561 0.81 10.51 -30.43
C GLY A 561 1.17 11.04 -31.82
N TYR A 562 0.80 12.27 -32.16
CA TYR A 562 1.18 12.97 -33.40
C TYR A 562 2.25 14.02 -33.11
N LYS A 563 3.28 14.11 -33.96
CA LYS A 563 4.37 15.09 -33.78
C LYS A 563 4.09 16.49 -34.33
N SER A 564 3.05 16.65 -35.15
CA SER A 564 2.67 17.94 -35.73
C SER A 564 1.18 18.01 -36.03
N GLY A 565 0.66 19.23 -36.16
CA GLY A 565 -0.76 19.51 -36.43
C GLY A 565 -1.67 19.54 -35.20
N ILE A 566 -1.14 19.25 -34.02
CA ILE A 566 -1.80 19.41 -32.71
C ILE A 566 -0.87 20.26 -31.84
N TRP A 567 -1.44 21.14 -31.02
CA TRP A 567 -0.72 21.95 -30.06
C TRP A 567 -1.27 21.79 -28.65
N HIS A 568 -0.39 21.86 -27.66
CA HIS A 568 -0.67 21.89 -26.23
C HIS A 568 -0.09 23.16 -25.58
N SER A 569 -0.55 23.46 -24.36
CA SER A 569 -0.36 24.78 -23.75
C SER A 569 0.99 24.98 -23.03
N GLU A 570 1.64 23.93 -22.56
CA GLU A 570 2.93 23.97 -21.87
C GLU A 570 3.80 22.80 -22.33
N ILE A 571 5.12 22.97 -22.38
CA ILE A 571 6.07 21.96 -22.88
C ILE A 571 5.94 20.57 -22.24
N ILE A 572 5.41 20.49 -21.01
CA ILE A 572 5.25 19.22 -20.29
C ILE A 572 4.15 19.31 -19.24
N SER A 573 3.51 18.19 -18.96
CA SER A 573 2.50 18.05 -17.91
C SER A 573 2.34 16.57 -17.53
N CYS A 574 1.43 16.29 -16.60
CA CYS A 574 0.97 14.96 -16.24
C CYS A 574 0.52 14.19 -17.49
N MET A 575 -0.08 14.86 -18.48
CA MET A 575 -0.55 14.27 -19.73
C MET A 575 0.57 14.03 -20.76
N ASP A 576 1.84 14.31 -20.43
CA ASP A 576 2.99 13.97 -21.28
C ASP A 576 3.88 12.86 -20.67
N ASP A 577 4.23 12.97 -19.38
CA ASP A 577 5.21 12.06 -18.75
C ASP A 577 4.83 11.58 -17.34
N ASN A 578 3.54 11.61 -17.01
CA ASN A 578 2.99 11.14 -15.73
C ASN A 578 3.54 11.87 -14.49
N ARG A 579 4.21 13.02 -14.64
CA ARG A 579 4.58 13.84 -13.48
C ARG A 579 3.35 14.27 -12.69
N LEU A 580 3.52 14.51 -11.39
CA LEU A 580 2.46 15.00 -10.50
C LEU A 580 2.23 16.51 -10.64
N TYR A 581 2.03 16.97 -11.89
CA TYR A 581 1.78 18.36 -12.24
C TYR A 581 0.92 18.43 -13.51
N PHE A 582 -0.32 18.90 -13.41
CA PHE A 582 -1.11 19.28 -14.57
C PHE A 582 -0.72 20.69 -15.02
N ASN A 583 -0.62 20.92 -16.33
CA ASN A 583 -0.41 22.28 -16.86
C ASN A 583 -1.63 23.17 -16.58
N THR A 584 -1.46 24.48 -16.76
CA THR A 584 -2.45 25.46 -16.30
C THR A 584 -3.84 25.24 -16.92
N ILE A 585 -3.93 24.98 -18.23
CA ILE A 585 -5.24 24.74 -18.87
C ILE A 585 -5.87 23.44 -18.36
N SER A 586 -5.08 22.40 -18.10
CA SER A 586 -5.57 21.15 -17.53
C SER A 586 -6.13 21.38 -16.12
N ARG A 587 -5.45 22.15 -15.27
CA ARG A 587 -5.97 22.52 -13.94
C ARG A 587 -7.28 23.32 -14.05
N GLN A 588 -7.36 24.28 -14.97
CA GLN A 588 -8.58 25.03 -15.23
C GLN A 588 -9.74 24.11 -15.65
N LEU A 589 -9.53 23.24 -16.62
CA LEU A 589 -10.54 22.29 -17.12
C LEU A 589 -11.04 21.36 -16.00
N ILE A 590 -10.14 20.86 -15.15
CA ILE A 590 -10.49 20.05 -13.97
C ILE A 590 -11.38 20.88 -13.02
N VAL A 591 -11.04 22.14 -12.73
CA VAL A 591 -11.83 23.02 -11.85
C VAL A 591 -13.20 23.35 -12.46
N GLU A 592 -13.26 23.67 -13.75
CA GLU A 592 -14.52 23.90 -14.47
C GLU A 592 -15.45 22.69 -14.34
N ARG A 593 -14.90 21.48 -14.47
CA ARG A 593 -15.67 20.24 -14.29
C ARG A 593 -16.13 20.05 -12.86
N ILE A 594 -15.26 20.27 -11.85
CA ILE A 594 -15.63 20.24 -10.43
C ILE A 594 -16.82 21.17 -10.17
N LYS A 595 -16.72 22.43 -10.61
CA LYS A 595 -17.76 23.44 -10.44
C LYS A 595 -19.05 23.06 -11.14
N THR A 596 -18.97 22.58 -12.38
CA THR A 596 -20.13 22.13 -13.17
C THR A 596 -20.87 20.98 -12.48
N ILE A 597 -20.16 19.96 -12.00
CA ILE A 597 -20.77 18.82 -11.29
C ILE A 597 -21.38 19.29 -9.96
N ALA A 598 -20.72 20.21 -9.26
CA ALA A 598 -21.21 20.77 -8.01
C ALA A 598 -22.40 21.75 -8.17
N GLY A 599 -22.82 22.05 -9.40
CA GLY A 599 -23.87 23.03 -9.68
C GLY A 599 -23.46 24.47 -9.36
N GLU A 600 -22.16 24.75 -9.33
CA GLU A 600 -21.59 26.07 -9.05
C GLU A 600 -21.08 26.72 -10.35
N PRO A 601 -21.19 28.06 -10.51
CA PRO A 601 -20.59 28.74 -11.65
C PRO A 601 -19.07 28.70 -11.56
N PHE A 602 -18.41 28.51 -12.70
CA PHE A 602 -16.97 28.75 -12.81
C PHE A 602 -16.71 30.25 -12.96
N VAL A 603 -15.81 30.79 -12.14
CA VAL A 603 -15.36 32.18 -12.21
C VAL A 603 -13.84 32.19 -12.38
N ILE A 604 -13.37 32.71 -13.50
CA ILE A 604 -11.96 32.66 -13.89
C ILE A 604 -11.03 33.37 -12.89
N GLU A 605 -11.47 34.48 -12.29
CA GLU A 605 -10.68 35.19 -11.29
C GLU A 605 -10.57 34.43 -9.96
N GLU A 606 -11.59 33.65 -9.59
CA GLU A 606 -11.50 32.76 -8.42
C GLU A 606 -10.52 31.61 -8.68
N PHE A 607 -10.52 31.07 -9.89
CA PHE A 607 -9.52 30.10 -10.32
C PHE A 607 -8.12 30.71 -10.19
N PHE A 608 -7.87 31.89 -10.76
CA PHE A 608 -6.56 32.54 -10.66
C PHE A 608 -6.12 32.83 -9.23
N ALA A 609 -7.05 33.18 -8.34
CA ALA A 609 -6.75 33.45 -6.95
C ALA A 609 -6.38 32.18 -6.15
N LYS A 610 -6.94 31.03 -6.53
CA LYS A 610 -6.77 29.74 -5.83
C LYS A 610 -5.73 28.82 -6.49
N ASP A 611 -5.40 29.05 -7.75
CA ASP A 611 -4.51 28.20 -8.52
C ASP A 611 -3.06 28.26 -8.01
N ILE A 612 -2.45 27.08 -7.90
CA ILE A 612 -1.06 26.92 -7.48
C ILE A 612 -0.29 26.31 -8.65
N ASN A 613 0.41 27.18 -9.39
CA ASN A 613 1.21 26.80 -10.56
C ASN A 613 2.63 26.38 -10.17
N TYR A 614 2.77 25.18 -9.61
CA TYR A 614 4.06 24.65 -9.14
C TYR A 614 4.30 23.24 -9.69
N ASP A 615 5.36 23.08 -10.47
CA ASP A 615 5.87 21.79 -10.94
C ASP A 615 7.09 21.41 -10.10
N PRO A 616 7.00 20.38 -9.23
CA PRO A 616 8.12 19.98 -8.38
C PRO A 616 9.40 19.61 -9.15
N LEU A 617 9.31 19.09 -10.38
CA LEU A 617 10.49 18.68 -11.15
C LEU A 617 11.16 19.86 -11.84
N ARG A 618 10.39 20.88 -12.22
CA ARG A 618 10.90 22.07 -12.90
C ARG A 618 11.31 23.16 -11.91
N ASP A 619 10.48 23.42 -10.91
CA ASP A 619 10.58 24.60 -10.06
C ASP A 619 11.48 24.36 -8.84
N PHE A 620 11.49 23.14 -8.29
CA PHE A 620 12.43 22.77 -7.23
C PHE A 620 13.88 22.76 -7.74
N ASN A 621 14.10 22.30 -8.98
CA ASN A 621 15.41 22.26 -9.65
C ASN A 621 15.95 23.66 -10.03
N SER A 622 15.14 24.72 -9.96
CA SER A 622 15.61 26.09 -10.21
C SER A 622 16.53 26.66 -9.11
N PHE A 623 16.65 25.98 -7.96
CA PHE A 623 17.48 26.39 -6.82
C PHE A 623 18.75 25.56 -6.59
N LYS A 624 19.03 24.52 -7.40
CA LYS A 624 20.26 23.74 -7.26
C LYS A 624 20.82 23.36 -8.63
N THR A 625 21.91 24.02 -8.99
CA THR A 625 22.80 23.60 -10.09
C THR A 625 23.29 22.17 -9.85
N SER A 626 23.17 21.34 -10.90
CA SER A 626 23.94 20.13 -11.23
C SER A 626 24.62 19.39 -10.08
N ASP A 627 24.19 18.14 -9.85
CA ASP A 627 24.92 17.02 -9.19
C ASP A 627 24.23 16.36 -7.97
N GLN A 628 22.89 16.44 -7.83
CA GLN A 628 22.19 15.70 -6.75
C GLN A 628 21.31 14.50 -7.17
N TYR A 629 21.28 14.10 -8.44
CA TYR A 629 20.55 12.89 -8.85
C TYR A 629 21.47 11.70 -9.14
N GLY A 630 22.18 11.23 -8.12
CA GLY A 630 22.69 9.85 -8.04
C GLY A 630 21.57 8.79 -7.95
N ILE A 631 20.34 9.11 -8.35
CA ILE A 631 19.14 8.25 -8.26
C ILE A 631 18.89 7.50 -9.58
N ARG A 632 19.65 7.80 -10.66
CA ARG A 632 19.39 7.23 -12.00
C ARG A 632 19.73 5.75 -12.16
N GLU A 633 20.42 5.10 -11.24
CA GLU A 633 20.86 3.70 -11.42
C GLU A 633 19.82 2.62 -11.04
N LYS A 634 18.64 2.98 -10.51
CA LYS A 634 17.66 1.97 -10.03
C LYS A 634 16.24 2.05 -10.59
N ALA A 635 15.87 3.07 -11.38
CA ALA A 635 14.51 3.18 -11.93
C ALA A 635 14.39 2.42 -13.27
N ARG A 636 13.32 1.64 -13.43
CA ARG A 636 13.05 0.93 -14.69
C ARG A 636 12.50 1.92 -15.72
N GLN A 637 13.17 2.06 -16.86
CA GLN A 637 12.62 2.82 -17.98
C GLN A 637 11.38 2.11 -18.53
N VAL A 638 10.29 2.87 -18.68
CA VAL A 638 9.02 2.39 -19.20
C VAL A 638 8.55 3.29 -20.35
N PRO A 639 7.77 2.75 -21.31
CA PRO A 639 7.12 3.58 -22.32
C PRO A 639 6.10 4.53 -21.64
N ARG A 640 5.63 5.53 -22.38
CA ARG A 640 4.48 6.32 -21.91
C ARG A 640 3.25 5.42 -21.79
N THR A 641 2.31 5.85 -20.95
CA THR A 641 1.00 5.20 -20.86
C THR A 641 0.33 5.18 -22.24
N PRO A 642 -0.41 4.11 -22.59
CA PRO A 642 -1.26 4.07 -23.77
C PRO A 642 -2.27 5.21 -23.84
N HIS A 643 -2.66 5.59 -25.06
CA HIS A 643 -3.73 6.56 -25.27
C HIS A 643 -5.07 6.05 -24.71
N PRO A 644 -5.96 6.94 -24.24
CA PRO A 644 -7.27 6.55 -23.77
C PRO A 644 -8.09 5.95 -24.92
N HIS A 645 -8.89 4.93 -24.61
CA HIS A 645 -9.81 4.33 -25.56
C HIS A 645 -11.09 5.15 -25.66
N LEU A 646 -11.43 5.58 -26.88
CA LEU A 646 -12.55 6.49 -27.16
C LEU A 646 -13.75 5.73 -27.73
N MET A 647 -14.87 5.77 -27.01
CA MET A 647 -16.11 5.10 -27.35
C MET A 647 -17.20 6.12 -27.73
N LYS A 648 -17.99 5.82 -28.75
CA LYS A 648 -19.07 6.70 -29.25
C LYS A 648 -20.44 6.26 -28.79
#